data_AF-A0A1I2JFC8-F1
#
_entry.id   AF-A0A1I2JFC8-F1
#
_cell.length_a   1.000
_cell.length_b   1.000
_cell.length_c   1.000
_cell.angle_alpha   90.00
_cell.angle_beta   90.00
_cell.angle_gamma   90.00
#
_symmetry.space_group_name_H-M   'P 1'
#
loop_
_entity.id
_entity.type
_entity.pdbx_description
1 polymer ?
#
loop_
_entity_poly.entity_id
_entity_poly.type
_entity_poly.pdbx_seq_one_letter_code
_entity_poly.pdbx_strand_id
1 'polypeptide(L)'
;MKNLLFTFLFLLVFTFSKGQVVDMQTGTARPVSSASPLDKLYILGAKGEKIIVSDAQGKEYFYSSAKPIVPFIVSGALGKHQVSSLDKQGKKTPLFAFEVKAQTQIDDGGYYKKMFEMFRKGLDSEVGSVSWNGKVYNYFVPWTLDHCHTMKGLKYFSGVGHEFIDLMREVQREDGMIYSFVQYMSNPDYFYTRDKKSGYTKKIGDRYFVRQPTENHPEYIYVNTVYMCWKSGGDKAWLEKTLPSAMKAMDYIYKDPARFSQRFQLLKRVYTIDSWDFAVEDEYMPDIGLTNTMIIDPEKSKFGIFFGDNTGYIAACYELAEMLEYVGQTAEAQKFKERGKIFKERLDKLSWNGKFYTHFIDEDSTVKRNLGVDERSQIAQSNAYSLNRPLSKEQSKAIIETYLNLKNHLPQGSPAEWYAIYPPFERGFDLHGAKWQYMNGGVGGHVAGELARGAFENGYESYGADILNRLFELGKKYDNKIYFAYTGAIFPPPPPPNYKPLNLNSLANMDFWVNEKQEENTWMLGKRIGDDLRELPTGEQTLANIKFNIIDPAKNNRKAVLAVGKENNLPSSIEIPVNEHAACVYFLHTSSKPASENIVGGISFVYEDGSRKYQYLVMGKHLTYWWFSELQNDYAGIAWYGKNLVSEGVGLSWCALDNPEPNKKIAKIVLHAPETKGIYTVLGITLADKPHYVPVKAPSFGGPDNWAAATAMAGLIEGLAGVKDVPNACAFHEVRLAPRWNETLSDSVNACVHYPASNGYIAYTYLHKKAQKKLIVHIAGSSEKIHCHFLLPKGVSKAQTVLVNGKVQSFSTSQVEQSIYVDFTLQGNEAKIVEISY
;
A
#
# COMPACT_ATOMS: atom_id res chain seq x y z
N MET A 1 -25.75 -38.86 20.63
CA MET A 1 -25.74 -38.22 19.30
C MET A 1 -25.56 -39.19 18.12
N LYS A 2 -24.60 -40.14 18.13
CA LYS A 2 -24.42 -41.13 17.02
C LYS A 2 -25.68 -41.96 16.67
N ASN A 3 -26.47 -42.37 17.67
CA ASN A 3 -27.68 -43.16 17.43
C ASN A 3 -28.86 -42.32 16.88
N LEU A 4 -28.98 -41.04 17.26
CA LEU A 4 -30.05 -40.16 16.77
C LEU A 4 -29.85 -39.80 15.29
N LEU A 5 -28.59 -39.59 14.87
CA LEU A 5 -28.24 -39.32 13.47
C LEU A 5 -28.60 -40.53 12.58
N PHE A 6 -28.30 -41.75 13.04
CA PHE A 6 -28.58 -43.00 12.33
C PHE A 6 -30.08 -43.26 12.13
N THR A 7 -30.92 -42.99 13.14
CA THR A 7 -32.37 -43.16 13.04
C THR A 7 -33.01 -42.12 12.11
N PHE A 8 -32.51 -40.89 12.09
CA PHE A 8 -32.98 -39.84 11.18
C PHE A 8 -32.58 -40.12 9.71
N LEU A 9 -31.39 -40.71 9.50
CA LEU A 9 -30.87 -41.13 8.20
C LEU A 9 -31.72 -42.25 7.55
N PHE A 10 -32.33 -43.13 8.34
CA PHE A 10 -33.16 -44.22 7.82
C PHE A 10 -34.51 -43.72 7.26
N LEU A 11 -35.12 -42.69 7.87
CA LEU A 11 -36.38 -42.09 7.42
C LEU A 11 -36.24 -41.31 6.11
N LEU A 12 -35.07 -40.69 5.89
CA LEU A 12 -34.78 -39.87 4.72
C LEU A 12 -34.53 -40.69 3.44
N VAL A 13 -34.09 -41.94 3.56
CA VAL A 13 -33.87 -42.83 2.40
C VAL A 13 -35.20 -43.26 1.75
N PHE A 14 -36.33 -43.21 2.47
CA PHE A 14 -37.64 -43.64 1.96
C PHE A 14 -38.42 -42.55 1.19
N THR A 15 -38.01 -41.28 1.26
CA THR A 15 -38.72 -40.17 0.59
C THR A 15 -38.16 -39.77 -0.77
N PHE A 16 -36.97 -40.23 -1.16
CA PHE A 16 -36.32 -39.82 -2.41
C PHE A 16 -36.20 -40.97 -3.42
N SER A 17 -36.96 -40.87 -4.53
CA SER A 17 -37.00 -41.88 -5.60
C SER A 17 -35.85 -41.77 -6.63
N LYS A 18 -35.09 -40.67 -6.60
CA LYS A 18 -33.86 -40.41 -7.37
C LYS A 18 -32.75 -40.04 -6.40
N GLY A 19 -31.53 -40.57 -6.58
CA GLY A 19 -30.41 -40.26 -5.70
C GLY A 19 -30.13 -38.76 -5.62
N GLN A 20 -29.69 -38.28 -4.46
CA GLN A 20 -29.36 -36.87 -4.22
C GLN A 20 -28.04 -36.75 -3.45
N VAL A 21 -27.31 -35.65 -3.63
CA VAL A 21 -26.24 -35.25 -2.71
C VAL A 21 -26.78 -34.30 -1.67
N VAL A 22 -26.44 -34.58 -0.42
CA VAL A 22 -26.81 -33.76 0.72
C VAL A 22 -25.61 -33.35 1.55
N ASP A 23 -25.72 -32.14 2.12
CA ASP A 23 -24.91 -31.74 3.27
C ASP A 23 -25.64 -32.18 4.55
N MET A 24 -24.88 -32.62 5.55
CA MET A 24 -25.35 -33.03 6.87
C MET A 24 -24.71 -32.26 8.03
N GLN A 25 -23.97 -31.17 7.78
CA GLN A 25 -23.35 -30.34 8.82
C GLN A 25 -24.35 -29.82 9.87
N THR A 26 -25.62 -29.59 9.48
CA THR A 26 -26.69 -29.08 10.36
C THR A 26 -27.63 -30.16 10.91
N GLY A 27 -27.24 -31.45 10.85
CA GLY A 27 -28.08 -32.56 11.32
C GLY A 27 -29.36 -32.82 10.51
N THR A 28 -29.55 -32.11 9.39
CA THR A 28 -30.66 -32.24 8.44
C THR A 28 -30.09 -32.39 7.04
N ALA A 29 -30.59 -33.36 6.27
CA ALA A 29 -30.14 -33.60 4.90
C ALA A 29 -30.77 -32.57 3.95
N ARG A 30 -29.95 -31.75 3.30
CA ARG A 30 -30.40 -30.73 2.32
C ARG A 30 -29.79 -31.00 0.95
N PRO A 31 -30.57 -31.01 -0.15
CA PRO A 31 -30.03 -31.13 -1.50
C PRO A 31 -28.97 -30.06 -1.78
N VAL A 32 -27.85 -30.45 -2.37
CA VAL A 32 -26.73 -29.55 -2.70
C VAL A 32 -26.76 -29.24 -4.19
N SER A 33 -26.95 -27.96 -4.53
CA SER A 33 -26.78 -27.44 -5.89
C SER A 33 -25.39 -26.85 -6.13
N SER A 34 -24.69 -26.45 -5.06
CA SER A 34 -23.33 -25.90 -5.09
C SER A 34 -22.52 -26.32 -3.88
N ALA A 35 -21.22 -26.59 -4.07
CA ALA A 35 -20.27 -26.96 -3.03
C ALA A 35 -18.93 -26.22 -3.19
N SER A 36 -18.11 -26.28 -2.14
CA SER A 36 -16.74 -25.79 -2.11
C SER A 36 -15.75 -26.96 -2.05
N PRO A 37 -14.49 -26.76 -2.47
CA PRO A 37 -13.44 -27.73 -2.23
C PRO A 37 -13.35 -28.14 -0.75
N LEU A 38 -13.06 -29.42 -0.49
CA LEU A 38 -13.02 -30.05 0.83
C LEU A 38 -14.36 -30.20 1.57
N ASP A 39 -15.48 -29.74 0.99
CA ASP A 39 -16.79 -30.05 1.55
C ASP A 39 -16.99 -31.57 1.64
N LYS A 40 -17.48 -32.02 2.79
CA LYS A 40 -17.83 -33.42 3.01
C LYS A 40 -19.30 -33.63 2.73
N LEU A 41 -19.58 -34.31 1.63
CA LEU A 41 -20.93 -34.51 1.12
C LEU A 41 -21.34 -35.99 1.17
N TYR A 42 -22.64 -36.24 1.06
CA TYR A 42 -23.21 -37.59 1.15
C TYR A 42 -24.17 -37.86 0.01
N ILE A 43 -23.96 -38.97 -0.70
CA ILE A 43 -24.88 -39.46 -1.74
C ILE A 43 -25.88 -40.40 -1.08
N LEU A 44 -27.17 -40.08 -1.18
CA LEU A 44 -28.26 -40.86 -0.59
C LEU A 44 -29.04 -41.63 -1.66
N GLY A 45 -29.37 -42.90 -1.35
CA GLY A 45 -30.36 -43.68 -2.13
C GLY A 45 -29.94 -44.02 -3.57
N ALA A 46 -28.67 -43.88 -3.92
CA ALA A 46 -28.18 -44.18 -5.26
C ALA A 46 -28.19 -45.69 -5.54
N LYS A 47 -28.87 -46.09 -6.63
CA LYS A 47 -28.96 -47.49 -7.09
C LYS A 47 -27.91 -47.75 -8.17
N GLY A 48 -27.27 -48.92 -8.09
CA GLY A 48 -26.20 -49.35 -9.01
C GLY A 48 -25.27 -50.34 -8.32
N GLU A 49 -24.23 -50.80 -9.01
CA GLU A 49 -23.14 -51.56 -8.40
C GLU A 49 -22.12 -50.60 -7.76
N LYS A 50 -21.78 -49.53 -8.49
CA LYS A 50 -20.75 -48.56 -8.12
C LYS A 50 -21.26 -47.14 -8.31
N ILE A 51 -20.75 -46.23 -7.49
CA ILE A 51 -21.00 -44.79 -7.54
C ILE A 51 -19.68 -44.10 -7.84
N ILE A 52 -19.74 -43.17 -8.79
CA ILE A 52 -18.59 -42.42 -9.30
C ILE A 52 -18.92 -40.93 -9.22
N VAL A 53 -17.93 -40.13 -8.81
CA VAL A 53 -18.01 -38.68 -8.94
C VAL A 53 -16.90 -38.19 -9.86
N SER A 54 -17.29 -37.43 -10.88
CA SER A 54 -16.41 -36.80 -11.85
C SER A 54 -16.44 -35.28 -11.67
N ASP A 55 -15.30 -34.63 -11.86
CA ASP A 55 -15.17 -33.17 -11.85
C ASP A 55 -15.64 -32.51 -13.16
N ALA A 56 -15.47 -31.19 -13.28
CA ALA A 56 -15.90 -30.44 -14.46
C ALA A 56 -15.14 -30.78 -15.75
N GLN A 57 -13.96 -31.40 -15.65
CA GLN A 57 -13.20 -31.91 -16.79
C GLN A 57 -13.51 -33.39 -17.08
N GLY A 58 -14.47 -33.98 -16.35
CA GLY A 58 -14.88 -35.37 -16.49
C GLY A 58 -13.97 -36.36 -15.78
N LYS A 59 -12.99 -35.89 -15.00
CA LYS A 59 -12.03 -36.74 -14.31
C LYS A 59 -12.65 -37.33 -13.05
N GLU A 60 -12.58 -38.65 -12.93
CA GLU A 60 -13.10 -39.37 -11.77
C GLU A 60 -12.16 -39.19 -10.58
N TYR A 61 -12.67 -38.66 -9.47
CA TYR A 61 -11.88 -38.43 -8.25
C TYR A 61 -12.45 -39.13 -7.02
N PHE A 62 -13.60 -39.78 -7.15
CA PHE A 62 -14.18 -40.59 -6.09
C PHE A 62 -14.91 -41.81 -6.65
N TYR A 63 -14.75 -42.93 -5.96
CA TYR A 63 -15.36 -44.21 -6.27
C TYR A 63 -15.77 -44.95 -4.99
N SER A 64 -16.97 -45.53 -4.98
CA SER A 64 -17.43 -46.43 -3.93
C SER A 64 -18.45 -47.44 -4.46
N SER A 65 -18.53 -48.62 -3.86
CA SER A 65 -19.70 -49.49 -4.02
C SER A 65 -20.98 -48.75 -3.59
N ALA A 66 -22.10 -49.04 -4.25
CA ALA A 66 -23.39 -48.46 -3.89
C ALA A 66 -23.80 -48.90 -2.47
N LYS A 67 -24.10 -47.93 -1.61
CA LYS A 67 -24.58 -48.10 -0.24
C LYS A 67 -25.73 -47.11 -0.03
N PRO A 68 -26.59 -47.31 0.99
CA PRO A 68 -27.66 -46.35 1.29
C PRO A 68 -27.16 -44.91 1.44
N ILE A 69 -25.97 -44.75 2.03
CA ILE A 69 -25.27 -43.49 2.23
C ILE A 69 -23.81 -43.66 1.80
N VAL A 70 -23.32 -42.81 0.90
CA VAL A 70 -21.93 -42.81 0.44
C VAL A 70 -21.30 -41.44 0.72
N PRO A 71 -20.40 -41.32 1.72
CA PRO A 71 -19.68 -40.08 1.97
C PRO A 71 -18.53 -39.88 0.98
N PHE A 72 -18.31 -38.65 0.56
CA PHE A 72 -17.14 -38.26 -0.24
C PHE A 72 -16.70 -36.84 0.11
N ILE A 73 -15.48 -36.47 -0.32
CA ILE A 73 -14.92 -35.13 -0.15
C ILE A 73 -14.81 -34.50 -1.54
N VAL A 74 -15.27 -33.26 -1.68
CA VAL A 74 -15.23 -32.52 -2.96
C VAL A 74 -13.77 -32.15 -3.30
N SER A 75 -13.36 -32.47 -4.52
CA SER A 75 -12.04 -32.20 -5.11
C SER A 75 -12.14 -32.19 -6.64
N GLY A 76 -11.04 -31.92 -7.34
CA GLY A 76 -10.97 -31.88 -8.81
C GLY A 76 -11.22 -30.50 -9.39
N ALA A 77 -11.26 -30.39 -10.71
CA ALA A 77 -11.41 -29.12 -11.42
C ALA A 77 -12.77 -28.44 -11.17
N LEU A 78 -12.77 -27.12 -10.91
CA LEU A 78 -13.97 -26.33 -10.62
C LEU A 78 -14.98 -26.33 -11.77
N GLY A 79 -16.26 -26.13 -11.43
CA GLY A 79 -17.38 -26.13 -12.37
C GLY A 79 -18.39 -27.23 -12.06
N LYS A 80 -19.09 -27.72 -13.08
CA LYS A 80 -20.17 -28.69 -12.92
C LYS A 80 -19.65 -30.11 -12.70
N HIS A 81 -19.83 -30.65 -11.51
CA HIS A 81 -19.48 -32.02 -11.16
C HIS A 81 -20.66 -32.97 -11.42
N GLN A 82 -20.35 -34.22 -11.79
CA GLN A 82 -21.34 -35.23 -12.14
C GLN A 82 -21.22 -36.44 -11.21
N VAL A 83 -22.34 -36.83 -10.60
CA VAL A 83 -22.47 -38.13 -9.93
C VAL A 83 -23.14 -39.11 -10.87
N SER A 84 -22.56 -40.30 -11.00
CA SER A 84 -23.09 -41.38 -11.85
C SER A 84 -23.10 -42.70 -11.12
N SER A 85 -24.02 -43.59 -11.48
CA SER A 85 -23.95 -45.01 -11.12
C SER A 85 -23.40 -45.84 -12.27
N LEU A 86 -22.74 -46.94 -11.93
CA LEU A 86 -22.35 -48.00 -12.86
C LEU A 86 -23.21 -49.23 -12.54
N ASP A 87 -23.84 -49.83 -13.55
CA ASP A 87 -24.53 -51.12 -13.40
C ASP A 87 -23.58 -52.32 -13.57
N LYS A 88 -24.13 -53.53 -13.44
CA LYS A 88 -23.38 -54.79 -13.56
C LYS A 88 -22.81 -55.04 -14.96
N GLN A 89 -23.34 -54.36 -15.96
CA GLN A 89 -22.90 -54.44 -17.36
C GLN A 89 -21.87 -53.34 -17.69
N GLY A 90 -21.47 -52.53 -16.70
CA GLY A 90 -20.52 -51.44 -16.88
C GLY A 90 -21.13 -50.17 -17.49
N LYS A 91 -22.45 -50.08 -17.64
CA LYS A 91 -23.11 -48.89 -18.19
C LYS A 91 -23.13 -47.78 -17.14
N LYS A 92 -22.48 -46.65 -17.46
CA LYS A 92 -22.49 -45.43 -16.64
C LYS A 92 -23.77 -44.64 -16.88
N THR A 93 -24.56 -44.43 -15.83
CA THR A 93 -25.81 -43.65 -15.85
C THR A 93 -25.66 -42.40 -14.98
N PRO A 94 -25.77 -41.18 -15.54
CA PRO A 94 -25.80 -39.95 -14.77
C PRO A 94 -26.96 -39.95 -13.77
N LEU A 95 -26.69 -39.59 -12.51
CA LEU A 95 -27.72 -39.46 -11.47
C LEU A 95 -28.15 -38.01 -11.29
N PHE A 96 -27.19 -37.12 -11.00
CA PHE A 96 -27.39 -35.68 -10.81
C PHE A 96 -26.04 -34.96 -10.84
N ALA A 97 -26.08 -33.63 -10.89
CA ALA A 97 -24.90 -32.77 -10.95
C ALA A 97 -25.01 -31.63 -9.94
N PHE A 98 -23.86 -31.09 -9.53
CA PHE A 98 -23.75 -29.94 -8.62
C PHE A 98 -22.57 -29.06 -9.06
N GLU A 99 -22.64 -27.77 -8.74
CA GLU A 99 -21.58 -26.82 -9.08
C GLU A 99 -20.50 -26.80 -8.00
N VAL A 100 -19.23 -26.75 -8.36
CA VAL A 100 -18.12 -26.55 -7.41
C VAL A 100 -17.43 -25.23 -7.69
N LYS A 101 -17.36 -24.38 -6.66
CA LYS A 101 -16.74 -23.05 -6.73
C LYS A 101 -15.68 -22.91 -5.67
N ALA A 102 -14.58 -22.25 -6.01
CA ALA A 102 -13.57 -21.85 -5.04
C ALA A 102 -13.51 -20.33 -4.93
N GLN A 103 -13.17 -19.87 -3.73
CA GLN A 103 -12.81 -18.50 -3.47
C GLN A 103 -11.54 -18.49 -2.63
N THR A 104 -10.61 -17.59 -2.96
CA THR A 104 -9.42 -17.39 -2.13
C THR A 104 -9.84 -16.94 -0.75
N GLN A 105 -9.46 -17.69 0.28
CA GLN A 105 -9.76 -17.42 1.68
C GLN A 105 -8.73 -18.06 2.60
N ILE A 106 -8.47 -17.43 3.75
CA ILE A 106 -7.72 -18.00 4.87
C ILE A 106 -8.58 -17.78 6.12
N ASP A 107 -8.91 -18.87 6.82
CA ASP A 107 -9.83 -18.83 7.95
C ASP A 107 -9.37 -19.79 9.06
N ASP A 108 -8.92 -19.22 10.17
CA ASP A 108 -8.60 -19.89 11.42
C ASP A 108 -9.70 -19.72 12.49
N GLY A 109 -10.83 -19.10 12.13
CA GLY A 109 -11.90 -18.69 13.02
C GLY A 109 -11.61 -17.42 13.82
N GLY A 110 -10.50 -16.72 13.58
CA GLY A 110 -10.04 -15.65 14.45
C GLY A 110 -9.01 -14.71 13.85
N TYR A 111 -7.76 -14.86 14.26
CA TYR A 111 -6.72 -13.85 14.06
C TYR A 111 -6.29 -13.74 12.59
N TYR A 112 -5.98 -14.88 11.97
CA TYR A 112 -5.54 -14.91 10.57
C TYR A 112 -6.68 -14.69 9.59
N LYS A 113 -7.93 -15.04 9.96
CA LYS A 113 -9.11 -14.62 9.21
C LYS A 113 -9.22 -13.09 9.13
N LYS A 114 -9.13 -12.39 10.27
CA LYS A 114 -9.22 -10.92 10.30
C LYS A 114 -8.05 -10.25 9.58
N MET A 115 -6.86 -10.85 9.66
CA MET A 115 -5.70 -10.40 8.88
C MET A 115 -5.98 -10.51 7.37
N PHE A 116 -6.46 -11.66 6.92
CA PHE A 116 -6.85 -11.88 5.53
C PHE A 116 -7.91 -10.87 5.07
N GLU A 117 -8.97 -10.67 5.87
CA GLU A 117 -10.04 -9.72 5.59
C GLU A 117 -9.53 -8.27 5.49
N MET A 118 -8.61 -7.85 6.36
CA MET A 118 -7.98 -6.52 6.29
C MET A 118 -7.17 -6.35 5.00
N PHE A 119 -6.32 -7.32 4.67
CA PHE A 119 -5.53 -7.26 3.43
C PHE A 119 -6.44 -7.27 2.20
N ARG A 120 -7.49 -8.12 2.19
CA ARG A 120 -8.47 -8.16 1.11
C ARG A 120 -9.25 -6.86 0.96
N LYS A 121 -9.61 -6.20 2.07
CA LYS A 121 -10.25 -4.89 2.05
C LYS A 121 -9.31 -3.82 1.49
N GLY A 122 -8.03 -3.87 1.84
CA GLY A 122 -7.02 -2.94 1.30
C GLY A 122 -6.78 -3.09 -0.20
N LEU A 123 -7.05 -4.26 -0.77
CA LEU A 123 -7.00 -4.51 -2.22
C LEU A 123 -8.16 -3.89 -3.00
N ASP A 124 -9.25 -3.48 -2.33
CA ASP A 124 -10.51 -3.08 -2.94
C ASP A 124 -10.42 -1.68 -3.56
N SER A 125 -9.66 -1.57 -4.65
CA SER A 125 -9.80 -0.52 -5.65
C SER A 125 -10.73 -1.03 -6.75
N GLU A 126 -11.73 -0.25 -7.14
CA GLU A 126 -12.54 -0.57 -8.32
C GLU A 126 -11.62 -0.91 -9.50
N VAL A 127 -11.89 -2.01 -10.20
CA VAL A 127 -11.18 -2.35 -11.43
C VAL A 127 -11.44 -1.21 -12.41
N GLY A 128 -10.40 -0.42 -12.67
CA GLY A 128 -10.46 0.68 -13.61
C GLY A 128 -10.48 0.17 -15.03
N SER A 129 -10.90 1.03 -15.96
CA SER A 129 -10.83 0.73 -17.37
C SER A 129 -10.46 1.95 -18.19
N VAL A 130 -9.91 1.70 -19.38
CA VAL A 130 -9.68 2.72 -20.39
C VAL A 130 -10.22 2.22 -21.73
N SER A 131 -11.12 3.00 -22.32
CA SER A 131 -11.52 2.80 -23.71
C SER A 131 -10.48 3.43 -24.63
N TRP A 132 -9.94 2.65 -25.56
CA TRP A 132 -8.98 3.11 -26.56
C TRP A 132 -9.08 2.25 -27.81
N ASN A 133 -9.06 2.87 -29.00
CA ASN A 133 -9.10 2.19 -30.30
C ASN A 133 -10.24 1.16 -30.45
N GLY A 134 -11.44 1.51 -29.96
CA GLY A 134 -12.63 0.66 -30.05
C GLY A 134 -12.66 -0.54 -29.09
N LYS A 135 -11.68 -0.66 -28.18
CA LYS A 135 -11.62 -1.70 -27.14
C LYS A 135 -11.65 -1.08 -25.75
N VAL A 136 -12.02 -1.88 -24.76
CA VAL A 136 -11.95 -1.54 -23.34
C VAL A 136 -10.85 -2.39 -22.71
N TYR A 137 -9.92 -1.73 -22.03
CA TYR A 137 -8.83 -2.39 -21.31
C TYR A 137 -8.99 -2.17 -19.81
N ASN A 138 -9.12 -3.27 -19.06
CA ASN A 138 -9.19 -3.20 -17.61
C ASN A 138 -7.79 -3.13 -16.99
N TYR A 139 -7.65 -2.37 -15.90
CA TYR A 139 -6.43 -2.24 -15.12
C TYR A 139 -6.74 -2.14 -13.63
N PHE A 140 -5.74 -2.42 -12.80
CA PHE A 140 -5.84 -2.19 -11.35
C PHE A 140 -5.38 -0.79 -10.98
N VAL A 141 -4.29 -0.34 -11.59
CA VAL A 141 -3.80 1.04 -11.52
C VAL A 141 -3.31 1.41 -12.92
N PRO A 142 -3.60 2.60 -13.48
CA PRO A 142 -3.22 2.92 -14.85
C PRO A 142 -1.73 3.27 -15.01
N TRP A 143 -0.87 2.82 -14.08
CA TRP A 143 0.58 2.98 -14.06
C TRP A 143 1.25 1.60 -13.93
N THR A 144 2.24 1.31 -14.76
CA THR A 144 2.88 -0.02 -14.89
C THR A 144 3.50 -0.54 -13.61
N LEU A 145 4.25 0.31 -12.89
CA LEU A 145 4.82 0.01 -11.57
C LEU A 145 3.73 -0.44 -10.58
N ASP A 146 2.74 0.41 -10.36
CA ASP A 146 1.66 0.17 -9.39
C ASP A 146 0.77 -1.00 -9.81
N HIS A 147 0.47 -1.15 -11.11
CA HIS A 147 -0.31 -2.27 -11.63
C HIS A 147 0.38 -3.60 -11.37
N CYS A 148 1.68 -3.70 -11.68
CA CYS A 148 2.48 -4.89 -11.43
C CYS A 148 2.44 -5.27 -9.94
N HIS A 149 2.68 -4.32 -9.05
CA HIS A 149 2.73 -4.62 -7.64
C HIS A 149 1.36 -4.90 -7.02
N THR A 150 0.31 -4.23 -7.48
CA THR A 150 -1.07 -4.51 -7.06
C THR A 150 -1.52 -5.90 -7.55
N MET A 151 -1.07 -6.31 -8.75
CA MET A 151 -1.37 -7.61 -9.33
C MET A 151 -0.87 -8.79 -8.48
N LYS A 152 0.20 -8.61 -7.69
CA LYS A 152 0.73 -9.65 -6.77
C LYS A 152 -0.35 -10.20 -5.82
N GLY A 153 -1.28 -9.35 -5.40
CA GLY A 153 -2.43 -9.74 -4.57
C GLY A 153 -3.71 -9.95 -5.38
N LEU A 154 -4.01 -9.08 -6.35
CA LEU A 154 -5.29 -9.12 -7.07
C LEU A 154 -5.45 -10.32 -8.02
N LYS A 155 -4.36 -10.97 -8.45
CA LYS A 155 -4.42 -12.21 -9.26
C LYS A 155 -5.22 -13.34 -8.60
N TYR A 156 -5.41 -13.30 -7.28
CA TYR A 156 -6.17 -14.28 -6.52
C TYR A 156 -7.67 -13.96 -6.38
N PHE A 157 -8.09 -12.79 -6.85
CA PHE A 157 -9.45 -12.26 -6.66
C PHE A 157 -10.08 -11.71 -7.94
N SER A 158 -9.27 -11.42 -8.96
CA SER A 158 -9.73 -10.93 -10.25
C SER A 158 -9.18 -11.78 -11.39
N GLY A 159 -10.02 -12.00 -12.42
CA GLY A 159 -9.63 -12.64 -13.67
C GLY A 159 -9.12 -11.67 -14.73
N VAL A 160 -9.12 -10.35 -14.44
CA VAL A 160 -8.65 -9.30 -15.35
C VAL A 160 -7.18 -8.94 -15.10
N GLY A 161 -6.66 -7.99 -15.87
CA GLY A 161 -5.33 -7.39 -15.66
C GLY A 161 -4.34 -7.70 -16.78
N HIS A 162 -4.61 -8.73 -17.59
CA HIS A 162 -3.91 -8.98 -18.85
C HIS A 162 -4.25 -7.92 -19.91
N GLU A 163 -5.43 -7.29 -19.83
CA GLU A 163 -5.80 -6.24 -20.80
C GLU A 163 -4.90 -5.01 -20.71
N PHE A 164 -4.40 -4.66 -19.52
CA PHE A 164 -3.42 -3.57 -19.40
C PHE A 164 -2.10 -3.91 -20.12
N ILE A 165 -1.71 -5.18 -20.15
CA ILE A 165 -0.56 -5.66 -20.91
C ILE A 165 -0.86 -5.65 -22.41
N ASP A 166 -2.06 -6.04 -22.81
CA ASP A 166 -2.49 -5.92 -24.20
C ASP A 166 -2.45 -4.47 -24.69
N LEU A 167 -2.89 -3.52 -23.86
CA LEU A 167 -2.80 -2.10 -24.15
C LEU A 167 -1.33 -1.66 -24.33
N MET A 168 -0.47 -1.94 -23.35
CA MET A 168 0.95 -1.56 -23.40
C MET A 168 1.69 -2.20 -24.58
N ARG A 169 1.33 -3.44 -24.94
CA ARG A 169 1.81 -4.11 -26.15
C ARG A 169 1.39 -3.39 -27.42
N GLU A 170 0.12 -2.99 -27.53
CA GLU A 170 -0.41 -2.30 -28.71
C GLU A 170 0.19 -0.91 -28.92
N VAL A 171 0.54 -0.21 -27.84
CA VAL A 171 1.16 1.11 -27.93
C VAL A 171 2.68 1.11 -27.82
N GLN A 172 3.31 -0.05 -27.62
CA GLN A 172 4.77 -0.17 -27.48
C GLN A 172 5.49 0.58 -28.61
N ARG A 173 6.48 1.39 -28.26
CA ARG A 173 7.22 2.18 -29.24
C ARG A 173 8.03 1.27 -30.17
N GLU A 174 8.31 1.76 -31.38
CA GLU A 174 9.00 0.98 -32.42
C GLU A 174 10.40 0.48 -32.01
N ASP A 175 11.06 1.14 -31.07
CA ASP A 175 12.37 0.74 -30.55
C ASP A 175 12.31 -0.27 -29.39
N GLY A 176 11.13 -0.43 -28.79
CA GLY A 176 10.83 -1.35 -27.69
C GLY A 176 10.40 -0.70 -26.38
N MET A 177 10.47 0.63 -26.27
CA MET A 177 10.12 1.36 -25.04
C MET A 177 8.68 1.07 -24.59
N ILE A 178 8.52 0.80 -23.29
CA ILE A 178 7.22 0.70 -22.62
C ILE A 178 6.91 2.03 -21.91
N TYR A 179 5.66 2.50 -22.05
CA TYR A 179 5.19 3.68 -21.32
C TYR A 179 4.95 3.36 -19.85
N SER A 180 5.18 4.36 -18.99
CA SER A 180 4.97 4.22 -17.55
C SER A 180 3.47 4.17 -17.23
N PHE A 181 2.65 4.99 -17.87
CA PHE A 181 1.20 5.06 -17.60
C PHE A 181 0.40 5.56 -18.80
N VAL A 182 -0.92 5.32 -18.74
CA VAL A 182 -1.92 5.89 -19.64
C VAL A 182 -2.78 6.87 -18.86
N GLN A 183 -2.99 8.07 -19.39
CA GLN A 183 -3.80 9.08 -18.70
C GLN A 183 -4.93 9.65 -19.55
N TYR A 184 -6.06 9.84 -18.87
CA TYR A 184 -7.14 10.73 -19.30
C TYR A 184 -6.96 12.05 -18.56
N MET A 185 -6.71 13.16 -19.25
CA MET A 185 -6.44 14.46 -18.62
C MET A 185 -7.31 15.57 -19.18
N SER A 186 -7.70 16.49 -18.30
CA SER A 186 -8.23 17.81 -18.64
C SER A 186 -7.15 18.79 -19.11
N ASN A 187 -5.90 18.68 -18.62
CA ASN A 187 -4.78 19.57 -18.93
C ASN A 187 -3.52 18.82 -19.42
N PRO A 188 -3.53 18.25 -20.65
CA PRO A 188 -2.40 17.49 -21.19
C PRO A 188 -1.14 18.33 -21.49
N ASP A 189 -1.27 19.65 -21.53
CA ASP A 189 -0.18 20.58 -21.89
C ASP A 189 1.02 20.49 -20.94
N TYR A 190 0.82 20.08 -19.69
CA TYR A 190 1.92 19.88 -18.74
C TYR A 190 2.92 18.84 -19.26
N PHE A 191 2.48 17.61 -19.56
CA PHE A 191 3.37 16.53 -19.99
C PHE A 191 3.97 16.78 -21.37
N TYR A 192 3.21 17.40 -22.28
CA TYR A 192 3.76 17.84 -23.55
C TYR A 192 4.86 18.88 -23.41
N THR A 193 4.70 19.83 -22.49
CA THR A 193 5.71 20.86 -22.26
C THR A 193 6.93 20.27 -21.58
N ARG A 194 6.73 19.42 -20.57
CA ARG A 194 7.77 18.71 -19.83
C ARG A 194 8.62 17.82 -20.74
N ASP A 195 7.97 17.03 -21.58
CA ASP A 195 8.62 15.96 -22.38
C ASP A 195 8.91 16.36 -23.83
N LYS A 196 8.73 17.64 -24.17
CA LYS A 196 8.87 18.17 -25.54
C LYS A 196 10.18 17.75 -26.22
N LYS A 197 11.27 17.65 -25.44
CA LYS A 197 12.60 17.28 -25.95
C LYS A 197 12.86 15.78 -25.95
N SER A 198 12.30 15.02 -25.00
CA SER A 198 12.56 13.58 -24.85
C SER A 198 11.67 12.71 -25.73
N GLY A 199 10.49 13.20 -26.12
CA GLY A 199 9.49 12.39 -26.82
C GLY A 199 8.90 11.27 -25.95
N TYR A 200 9.01 11.40 -24.63
CA TYR A 200 8.49 10.43 -23.67
C TYR A 200 6.99 10.56 -23.41
N THR A 201 6.35 11.63 -23.90
CA THR A 201 4.89 11.73 -23.97
C THR A 201 4.43 11.68 -25.41
N LYS A 202 3.46 10.81 -25.71
CA LYS A 202 2.83 10.73 -27.02
C LYS A 202 1.32 10.60 -26.90
N LYS A 203 0.59 11.36 -27.72
CA LYS A 203 -0.82 11.12 -27.97
C LYS A 203 -0.97 10.08 -29.06
N ILE A 204 -1.69 9.02 -28.75
CA ILE A 204 -1.98 7.94 -29.69
C ILE A 204 -3.50 7.76 -29.65
N GLY A 205 -4.18 8.09 -30.75
CA GLY A 205 -5.64 8.22 -30.75
C GLY A 205 -6.11 9.35 -29.83
N ASP A 206 -7.03 9.05 -28.92
CA ASP A 206 -7.63 9.99 -27.96
C ASP A 206 -7.01 9.91 -26.54
N ARG A 207 -5.90 9.19 -26.38
CA ARG A 207 -5.21 8.98 -25.10
C ARG A 207 -3.77 9.46 -25.13
N TYR A 208 -3.28 9.82 -23.94
CA TYR A 208 -1.88 10.17 -23.71
C TYR A 208 -1.17 9.02 -23.01
N PHE A 209 -0.03 8.65 -23.56
CA PHE A 209 0.87 7.66 -23.00
C PHE A 209 2.17 8.35 -22.62
N VAL A 210 2.59 8.14 -21.38
CA VAL A 210 3.70 8.88 -20.78
C VAL A 210 4.72 7.90 -20.24
N ARG A 211 5.98 8.12 -20.60
CA ARG A 211 7.15 7.51 -19.99
C ARG A 211 7.70 8.50 -18.98
N GLN A 212 7.76 8.10 -17.72
CA GLN A 212 8.39 8.92 -16.70
C GLN A 212 9.91 8.96 -16.95
N PRO A 213 10.53 10.15 -17.14
CA PRO A 213 11.89 10.23 -17.65
C PRO A 213 12.96 9.62 -16.73
N THR A 214 12.79 9.77 -15.42
CA THR A 214 13.68 9.24 -14.37
C THR A 214 13.60 7.71 -14.25
N GLU A 215 12.57 7.08 -14.83
CA GLU A 215 12.34 5.65 -14.70
C GLU A 215 13.17 4.79 -15.66
N ASN A 216 13.68 3.66 -15.16
CA ASN A 216 14.35 2.62 -15.96
C ASN A 216 13.84 1.20 -15.61
N HIS A 217 12.69 1.13 -14.95
CA HIS A 217 12.01 -0.12 -14.61
C HIS A 217 10.83 -0.53 -15.50
N PRO A 218 10.14 0.34 -16.28
CA PRO A 218 8.92 -0.07 -16.98
C PRO A 218 9.09 -1.30 -17.88
N GLU A 219 10.25 -1.48 -18.53
CA GLU A 219 10.53 -2.64 -19.38
C GLU A 219 10.52 -3.96 -18.60
N TYR A 220 11.27 -4.06 -17.50
CA TYR A 220 11.30 -5.31 -16.73
C TYR A 220 10.00 -5.52 -15.96
N ILE A 221 9.34 -4.45 -15.51
CA ILE A 221 8.04 -4.50 -14.84
C ILE A 221 6.96 -5.01 -15.78
N TYR A 222 6.99 -4.61 -17.04
CA TYR A 222 6.11 -5.16 -18.08
C TYR A 222 6.30 -6.68 -18.19
N VAL A 223 7.54 -7.16 -18.26
CA VAL A 223 7.84 -8.61 -18.28
C VAL A 223 7.37 -9.31 -17.00
N ASN A 224 7.60 -8.74 -15.82
CA ASN A 224 7.12 -9.33 -14.55
C ASN A 224 5.59 -9.45 -14.55
N THR A 225 4.90 -8.47 -15.12
CA THR A 225 3.44 -8.49 -15.20
C THR A 225 2.95 -9.53 -16.20
N VAL A 226 3.60 -9.65 -17.38
CA VAL A 226 3.34 -10.73 -18.35
C VAL A 226 3.49 -12.10 -17.68
N TYR A 227 4.56 -12.28 -16.91
CA TYR A 227 4.82 -13.51 -16.16
C TYR A 227 3.66 -13.80 -15.18
N MET A 228 3.25 -12.83 -14.35
CA MET A 228 2.13 -13.04 -13.43
C MET A 228 0.81 -13.35 -14.13
N CYS A 229 0.49 -12.66 -15.24
CA CYS A 229 -0.69 -12.96 -16.07
C CYS A 229 -0.65 -14.41 -16.57
N TRP A 230 0.49 -14.86 -17.10
CA TRP A 230 0.66 -16.23 -17.56
C TRP A 230 0.57 -17.24 -16.41
N LYS A 231 1.24 -17.02 -15.28
CA LYS A 231 1.18 -17.93 -14.12
C LYS A 231 -0.25 -18.08 -13.61
N SER A 232 -1.04 -17.01 -13.54
CA SER A 232 -2.44 -17.10 -13.09
C SER A 232 -3.42 -17.62 -14.14
N GLY A 233 -3.22 -17.29 -15.42
CA GLY A 233 -4.17 -17.57 -16.49
C GLY A 233 -3.89 -18.84 -17.30
N GLY A 234 -2.63 -19.22 -17.47
CA GLY A 234 -2.22 -20.39 -18.24
C GLY A 234 -2.47 -20.32 -19.76
N ASP A 235 -2.85 -19.15 -20.29
CA ASP A 235 -3.12 -18.98 -21.73
C ASP A 235 -1.82 -18.95 -22.54
N LYS A 236 -1.49 -20.10 -23.14
CA LYS A 236 -0.31 -20.26 -24.00
C LYS A 236 -0.39 -19.41 -25.27
N ALA A 237 -1.56 -19.29 -25.90
CA ALA A 237 -1.70 -18.55 -27.15
C ALA A 237 -1.53 -17.05 -26.94
N TRP A 238 -2.09 -16.51 -25.86
CA TRP A 238 -1.85 -15.14 -25.43
C TRP A 238 -0.36 -14.89 -25.12
N LEU A 239 0.30 -15.83 -24.43
CA LEU A 239 1.72 -15.72 -24.13
C LEU A 239 2.57 -15.68 -25.40
N GLU A 240 2.37 -16.60 -26.35
CA GLU A 240 3.08 -16.65 -27.63
C GLU A 240 2.96 -15.33 -28.41
N LYS A 241 1.77 -14.71 -28.41
CA LYS A 241 1.54 -13.40 -29.03
C LYS A 241 2.24 -12.25 -28.30
N THR A 242 2.49 -12.39 -26.99
CA THR A 242 3.04 -11.33 -26.14
C THR A 242 4.57 -11.35 -26.07
N LEU A 243 5.17 -12.53 -26.14
CA LEU A 243 6.62 -12.74 -26.02
C LEU A 243 7.48 -11.87 -26.96
N PRO A 244 7.13 -11.64 -28.24
CA PRO A 244 7.89 -10.74 -29.10
C PRO A 244 8.00 -9.32 -28.53
N SER A 245 6.93 -8.79 -27.94
CA SER A 245 6.91 -7.47 -27.30
C SER A 245 7.76 -7.45 -26.02
N ALA A 246 7.69 -8.50 -25.21
CA ALA A 246 8.49 -8.66 -23.99
C ALA A 246 10.00 -8.70 -24.30
N MET A 247 10.42 -9.50 -25.29
CA MET A 247 11.82 -9.54 -25.73
C MET A 247 12.29 -8.16 -26.24
N LYS A 248 11.45 -7.48 -27.02
CA LYS A 248 11.74 -6.14 -27.54
C LYS A 248 11.89 -5.09 -26.43
N ALA A 249 11.07 -5.18 -25.37
CA ALA A 249 11.20 -4.33 -24.19
C ALA A 249 12.54 -4.55 -23.49
N MET A 250 12.94 -5.81 -23.30
CA MET A 250 14.22 -6.14 -22.68
C MET A 250 15.44 -5.76 -23.53
N ASP A 251 15.28 -5.61 -24.85
CA ASP A 251 16.34 -5.15 -25.76
C ASP A 251 16.41 -3.62 -25.91
N TYR A 252 15.35 -2.88 -25.56
CA TYR A 252 15.32 -1.41 -25.64
C TYR A 252 16.38 -0.74 -24.76
N ILE A 253 16.71 -1.34 -23.60
CA ILE A 253 17.68 -0.75 -22.67
C ILE A 253 19.03 -0.41 -23.32
N TYR A 254 19.46 -1.17 -24.34
CA TYR A 254 20.75 -0.97 -25.01
C TYR A 254 20.72 0.14 -26.06
N LYS A 255 19.52 0.57 -26.47
CA LYS A 255 19.31 1.53 -27.56
C LYS A 255 19.18 2.96 -27.05
N ASP A 256 18.77 3.14 -25.79
CA ASP A 256 18.56 4.46 -25.20
C ASP A 256 19.76 4.87 -24.32
N PRO A 257 20.44 5.99 -24.63
CA PRO A 257 21.63 6.43 -23.90
C PRO A 257 21.35 6.77 -22.43
N ALA A 258 20.10 7.01 -22.03
CA ALA A 258 19.70 7.27 -20.65
C ALA A 258 19.41 5.99 -19.84
N ARG A 259 19.50 4.79 -20.45
CA ARG A 259 19.07 3.53 -19.82
C ARG A 259 20.21 2.56 -19.54
N PHE A 260 21.31 2.64 -20.28
CA PHE A 260 22.42 1.69 -20.13
C PHE A 260 23.76 2.39 -19.91
N SER A 261 24.51 1.90 -18.93
CA SER A 261 25.88 2.34 -18.65
C SER A 261 26.85 1.59 -19.53
N GLN A 262 27.57 2.31 -20.40
CA GLN A 262 28.67 1.69 -21.16
C GLN A 262 29.86 1.35 -20.25
N ARG A 263 30.06 2.11 -19.17
CA ARG A 263 31.13 1.89 -18.20
C ARG A 263 30.93 0.59 -17.40
N PHE A 264 29.75 0.42 -16.82
CA PHE A 264 29.46 -0.70 -15.93
C PHE A 264 28.73 -1.86 -16.62
N GLN A 265 28.21 -1.64 -17.83
CA GLN A 265 27.44 -2.60 -18.61
C GLN A 265 26.22 -3.13 -17.82
N LEU A 266 25.51 -2.19 -17.18
CA LEU A 266 24.34 -2.35 -16.32
C LEU A 266 23.29 -1.26 -16.61
N LEU A 267 22.05 -1.43 -16.14
CA LEU A 267 21.02 -0.39 -16.22
C LEU A 267 21.44 0.81 -15.37
N LYS A 268 21.21 2.02 -15.90
CA LYS A 268 21.48 3.28 -15.20
C LYS A 268 20.26 4.18 -15.13
N ARG A 269 20.21 5.03 -14.11
CA ARG A 269 19.21 6.10 -13.97
C ARG A 269 19.83 7.31 -13.28
N VAL A 270 19.10 8.42 -13.24
CA VAL A 270 19.44 9.52 -12.33
C VAL A 270 19.25 9.07 -10.88
N TYR A 271 19.88 9.77 -9.94
CA TYR A 271 19.79 9.43 -8.53
C TYR A 271 18.39 9.74 -7.99
N THR A 272 17.63 8.71 -7.66
CA THR A 272 16.29 8.77 -7.05
C THR A 272 16.33 8.05 -5.70
N ILE A 273 15.40 8.36 -4.78
CA ILE A 273 15.15 7.41 -3.69
C ILE A 273 14.58 6.15 -4.32
N ASP A 274 15.23 5.00 -4.13
CA ASP A 274 14.83 3.71 -4.71
C ASP A 274 14.28 3.85 -6.15
N SER A 275 13.11 3.30 -6.46
CA SER A 275 12.52 3.26 -7.81
C SER A 275 11.73 4.52 -8.19
N TRP A 276 11.68 5.57 -7.35
CA TRP A 276 10.71 6.66 -7.49
C TRP A 276 10.95 7.61 -8.67
N ASP A 277 9.90 8.37 -8.98
CA ASP A 277 9.75 9.17 -10.19
C ASP A 277 10.42 10.55 -10.12
N PHE A 278 11.09 10.88 -9.02
CA PHE A 278 11.81 12.14 -8.83
C PHE A 278 13.28 11.91 -8.43
N ALA A 279 14.16 12.70 -9.06
CA ALA A 279 15.58 12.75 -8.81
C ALA A 279 15.93 13.69 -7.64
N VAL A 280 17.12 13.47 -7.09
CA VAL A 280 17.72 14.29 -6.04
C VAL A 280 17.95 15.72 -6.51
N GLU A 281 17.58 16.69 -5.68
CA GLU A 281 17.91 18.11 -5.86
C GLU A 281 19.25 18.41 -5.18
N ASP A 282 20.31 18.48 -5.97
CA ASP A 282 21.64 18.83 -5.49
C ASP A 282 22.43 19.68 -6.50
N GLU A 283 23.70 19.97 -6.21
CA GLU A 283 24.57 20.82 -7.04
C GLU A 283 24.80 20.28 -8.46
N TYR A 284 24.49 19.01 -8.71
CA TYR A 284 24.64 18.37 -10.01
C TYR A 284 23.34 18.38 -10.83
N MET A 285 22.22 18.85 -10.27
CA MET A 285 20.96 18.96 -10.98
C MET A 285 21.09 20.01 -12.10
N PRO A 286 20.93 19.62 -13.38
CA PRO A 286 20.96 20.59 -14.46
C PRO A 286 19.67 21.40 -14.49
N ASP A 287 19.75 22.67 -14.90
CA ASP A 287 18.57 23.47 -15.22
C ASP A 287 18.10 23.14 -16.64
N ILE A 288 17.01 22.37 -16.75
CA ILE A 288 16.55 21.79 -18.02
C ILE A 288 15.04 21.94 -18.28
N GLY A 289 14.25 22.45 -17.34
CA GLY A 289 12.82 22.72 -17.56
C GLY A 289 12.00 23.01 -16.29
N LEU A 290 10.67 22.98 -16.46
CA LEU A 290 9.68 23.37 -15.45
C LEU A 290 9.71 22.53 -14.17
N THR A 291 10.13 21.27 -14.26
CA THR A 291 10.19 20.31 -13.14
C THR A 291 11.48 19.50 -13.19
N ASN A 292 12.61 20.18 -12.96
CA ASN A 292 13.97 19.60 -13.10
C ASN A 292 14.15 18.22 -12.43
N THR A 293 13.58 18.01 -11.24
CA THR A 293 13.64 16.72 -10.53
C THR A 293 12.89 15.58 -11.23
N MET A 294 11.96 15.85 -12.14
CA MET A 294 11.13 14.83 -12.82
C MET A 294 11.47 14.68 -14.30
N ILE A 295 12.50 15.35 -14.80
CA ILE A 295 12.97 15.27 -16.18
C ILE A 295 14.44 14.87 -16.21
N ILE A 296 14.89 14.40 -17.37
CA ILE A 296 16.29 14.06 -17.59
C ILE A 296 16.76 14.63 -18.92
N ASP A 297 18.06 14.88 -18.97
CA ASP A 297 18.82 15.19 -20.17
C ASP A 297 19.98 14.17 -20.23
N PRO A 298 20.04 13.30 -21.27
CA PRO A 298 21.04 12.24 -21.37
C PRO A 298 22.50 12.73 -21.33
N GLU A 299 22.76 13.99 -21.70
CA GLU A 299 24.10 14.57 -21.75
C GLU A 299 24.44 15.33 -20.46
N LYS A 300 23.46 16.03 -19.88
CA LYS A 300 23.68 16.93 -18.73
C LYS A 300 23.44 16.28 -17.38
N SER A 301 22.50 15.34 -17.30
CA SER A 301 22.11 14.73 -16.02
C SER A 301 23.20 13.79 -15.52
N LYS A 302 23.37 13.69 -14.20
CA LYS A 302 24.26 12.70 -13.60
C LYS A 302 23.52 11.39 -13.37
N PHE A 303 24.04 10.33 -13.98
CA PHE A 303 23.50 8.97 -13.90
C PHE A 303 24.36 8.08 -13.00
N GLY A 304 23.79 6.97 -12.59
CA GLY A 304 24.48 5.91 -11.88
C GLY A 304 23.66 4.62 -11.87
N ILE A 305 24.19 3.63 -11.18
CA ILE A 305 23.63 2.29 -11.10
C ILE A 305 22.80 2.20 -9.83
N PHE A 306 21.48 2.17 -10.00
CA PHE A 306 20.55 1.77 -8.96
C PHE A 306 20.41 0.24 -9.01
N PHE A 307 20.68 -0.43 -7.89
CA PHE A 307 20.65 -1.89 -7.86
C PHE A 307 19.23 -2.48 -8.02
N GLY A 308 18.17 -1.74 -7.62
CA GLY A 308 16.80 -2.21 -7.71
C GLY A 308 16.32 -2.41 -9.14
N ASP A 309 16.71 -1.51 -10.06
CA ASP A 309 16.46 -1.68 -11.49
C ASP A 309 17.15 -2.93 -12.04
N ASN A 310 18.40 -3.16 -11.62
CA ASN A 310 19.21 -4.26 -12.13
C ASN A 310 18.76 -5.62 -11.58
N THR A 311 18.45 -5.73 -10.29
CA THR A 311 17.88 -6.96 -9.72
C THR A 311 16.52 -7.29 -10.34
N GLY A 312 15.70 -6.27 -10.63
CA GLY A 312 14.43 -6.43 -11.35
C GLY A 312 14.63 -6.93 -12.79
N TYR A 313 15.56 -6.34 -13.52
CA TYR A 313 15.93 -6.76 -14.87
C TYR A 313 16.48 -8.19 -14.90
N ILE A 314 17.30 -8.57 -13.91
CA ILE A 314 17.81 -9.94 -13.77
C ILE A 314 16.65 -10.92 -13.58
N ALA A 315 15.71 -10.62 -12.67
CA ALA A 315 14.52 -11.44 -12.45
C ALA A 315 13.70 -11.60 -13.75
N ALA A 316 13.42 -10.49 -14.43
CA ALA A 316 12.71 -10.50 -15.71
C ALA A 316 13.42 -11.31 -16.80
N CYS A 317 14.77 -11.35 -16.82
CA CYS A 317 15.51 -12.21 -17.75
C CYS A 317 15.22 -13.70 -17.50
N TYR A 318 15.16 -14.14 -16.24
CA TYR A 318 14.85 -15.53 -15.91
C TYR A 318 13.37 -15.87 -16.11
N GLU A 319 12.47 -14.96 -15.76
CA GLU A 319 11.03 -15.12 -16.02
C GLU A 319 10.73 -15.19 -17.52
N LEU A 320 11.35 -14.33 -18.33
CA LEU A 320 11.23 -14.36 -19.78
C LEU A 320 11.77 -15.67 -20.36
N ALA A 321 12.90 -16.16 -19.83
CA ALA A 321 13.43 -17.44 -20.25
C ALA A 321 12.50 -18.62 -19.90
N GLU A 322 11.90 -18.64 -18.71
CA GLU A 322 10.90 -19.65 -18.33
C GLU A 322 9.70 -19.64 -19.29
N MET A 323 9.18 -18.46 -19.60
CA MET A 323 8.07 -18.31 -20.55
C MET A 323 8.45 -18.75 -21.97
N LEU A 324 9.67 -18.44 -22.43
CA LEU A 324 10.18 -18.87 -23.73
C LEU A 324 10.35 -20.39 -23.80
N GLU A 325 10.85 -21.03 -22.73
CA GLU A 325 10.95 -22.50 -22.66
C GLU A 325 9.59 -23.16 -22.71
N TYR A 326 8.61 -22.60 -21.99
CA TYR A 326 7.24 -23.10 -21.97
C TYR A 326 6.59 -23.13 -23.37
N VAL A 327 6.89 -22.14 -24.23
CA VAL A 327 6.41 -22.10 -25.62
C VAL A 327 7.35 -22.79 -26.61
N GLY A 328 8.45 -23.40 -26.15
CA GLY A 328 9.40 -24.14 -26.99
C GLY A 328 10.48 -23.29 -27.67
N GLN A 329 10.63 -22.01 -27.32
CA GLN A 329 11.67 -21.10 -27.84
C GLN A 329 12.98 -21.19 -27.02
N THR A 330 13.57 -22.38 -26.99
CA THR A 330 14.72 -22.71 -26.12
C THR A 330 15.99 -21.91 -26.41
N ALA A 331 16.25 -21.55 -27.67
CA ALA A 331 17.42 -20.74 -28.04
C ALA A 331 17.35 -19.31 -27.46
N GLU A 332 16.21 -18.64 -27.60
CA GLU A 332 16.00 -17.32 -26.99
C GLU A 332 15.98 -17.41 -25.46
N ALA A 333 15.40 -18.47 -24.89
CA ALA A 333 15.45 -18.68 -23.45
C ALA A 333 16.89 -18.75 -22.93
N GLN A 334 17.76 -19.51 -23.59
CA GLN A 334 19.16 -19.62 -23.19
C GLN A 334 19.89 -18.27 -23.27
N LYS A 335 19.60 -17.46 -24.29
CA LYS A 335 20.12 -16.09 -24.42
C LYS A 335 19.75 -15.21 -23.24
N PHE A 336 18.48 -15.24 -22.79
CA PHE A 336 18.06 -14.44 -21.64
C PHE A 336 18.57 -15.00 -20.30
N LYS A 337 18.72 -16.32 -20.15
CA LYS A 337 19.40 -16.93 -18.98
C LYS A 337 20.84 -16.45 -18.86
N GLU A 338 21.60 -16.50 -19.95
CA GLU A 338 22.99 -16.03 -19.95
C GLU A 338 23.07 -14.52 -19.71
N ARG A 339 22.16 -13.74 -20.29
CA ARG A 339 22.06 -12.30 -20.03
C ARG A 339 21.82 -12.01 -18.54
N GLY A 340 20.86 -12.69 -17.92
CA GLY A 340 20.56 -12.53 -16.49
C GLY A 340 21.77 -12.85 -15.61
N LYS A 341 22.48 -13.94 -15.93
CA LYS A 341 23.72 -14.34 -15.25
C LYS A 341 24.81 -13.26 -15.35
N ILE A 342 25.10 -12.77 -16.56
CA ILE A 342 26.12 -11.73 -16.78
C ILE A 342 25.79 -10.45 -16.01
N PHE A 343 24.52 -10.02 -16.02
CA PHE A 343 24.08 -8.85 -15.24
C PHE A 343 24.24 -9.07 -13.74
N LYS A 344 23.89 -10.26 -13.25
CA LYS A 344 24.04 -10.62 -11.84
C LYS A 344 25.50 -10.56 -11.39
N GLU A 345 26.42 -11.16 -12.16
CA GLU A 345 27.85 -11.14 -11.87
C GLU A 345 28.41 -9.70 -11.82
N ARG A 346 28.01 -8.85 -12.77
CA ARG A 346 28.44 -7.44 -12.82
C ARG A 346 27.88 -6.63 -11.65
N LEU A 347 26.60 -6.81 -11.33
CA LEU A 347 25.95 -6.09 -10.24
C LEU A 347 26.55 -6.50 -8.90
N ASP A 348 26.72 -7.81 -8.66
CA ASP A 348 27.35 -8.33 -7.44
C ASP A 348 28.73 -7.73 -7.23
N LYS A 349 29.55 -7.73 -8.29
CA LYS A 349 30.90 -7.14 -8.22
C LYS A 349 30.89 -5.65 -7.91
N LEU A 350 29.88 -4.92 -8.39
CA LEU A 350 29.82 -3.46 -8.29
C LEU A 350 29.22 -2.95 -6.99
N SER A 351 28.07 -3.51 -6.57
CA SER A 351 27.22 -2.89 -5.54
C SER A 351 27.00 -3.75 -4.29
N TRP A 352 27.33 -5.05 -4.31
CA TRP A 352 27.23 -5.89 -3.11
C TRP A 352 28.28 -5.48 -2.07
N ASN A 353 27.85 -5.04 -0.89
CA ASN A 353 28.76 -4.56 0.16
C ASN A 353 29.09 -5.62 1.23
N GLY A 354 28.66 -6.88 1.04
CA GLY A 354 28.81 -7.96 2.01
C GLY A 354 27.61 -8.17 2.92
N LYS A 355 26.69 -7.19 3.03
CA LYS A 355 25.46 -7.26 3.82
C LYS A 355 24.20 -7.11 2.98
N PHE A 356 24.22 -6.16 2.05
CA PHE A 356 23.14 -5.83 1.14
C PHE A 356 23.71 -5.14 -0.11
N TYR A 357 22.86 -4.85 -1.10
CA TYR A 357 23.28 -4.03 -2.23
C TYR A 357 23.25 -2.55 -1.84
N THR A 358 24.36 -1.86 -2.10
CA THR A 358 24.48 -0.41 -1.98
C THR A 358 23.45 0.26 -2.87
N HIS A 359 22.71 1.24 -2.33
CA HIS A 359 21.57 1.86 -3.00
C HIS A 359 21.90 2.39 -4.39
N PHE A 360 22.93 3.22 -4.50
CA PHE A 360 23.28 3.88 -5.75
C PHE A 360 24.80 3.99 -5.90
N ILE A 361 25.30 3.79 -7.12
CA ILE A 361 26.70 3.98 -7.47
C ILE A 361 26.78 4.94 -8.66
N ASP A 362 27.26 6.17 -8.46
CA ASP A 362 27.40 7.15 -9.55
C ASP A 362 28.30 6.62 -10.70
N GLU A 363 27.86 6.89 -11.94
CA GLU A 363 28.62 6.57 -13.16
C GLU A 363 29.84 7.49 -13.30
N ASP A 364 29.69 8.75 -12.91
CA ASP A 364 30.76 9.73 -12.82
C ASP A 364 31.38 9.68 -11.42
N SER A 365 32.60 9.16 -11.33
CA SER A 365 33.30 9.00 -10.04
C SER A 365 33.70 10.33 -9.39
N THR A 366 33.61 11.46 -10.11
CA THR A 366 33.87 12.80 -9.58
C THR A 366 32.68 13.36 -8.80
N VAL A 367 31.48 12.80 -8.97
CA VAL A 367 30.29 13.20 -8.21
C VAL A 367 30.46 12.84 -6.74
N LYS A 368 30.22 13.82 -5.86
CA LYS A 368 30.25 13.68 -4.40
C LYS A 368 29.05 14.43 -3.84
N ARG A 369 27.98 13.70 -3.54
CA ARG A 369 26.73 14.30 -3.08
C ARG A 369 26.80 14.59 -1.59
N ASN A 370 26.28 15.75 -1.19
CA ASN A 370 26.16 16.13 0.21
C ASN A 370 24.70 15.97 0.65
N LEU A 371 24.28 14.73 0.91
CA LEU A 371 22.88 14.43 1.28
C LEU A 371 22.69 14.30 2.81
N GLY A 372 23.76 14.55 3.58
CA GLY A 372 23.77 14.50 5.04
C GLY A 372 23.71 13.08 5.64
N VAL A 373 24.02 12.06 4.85
CA VAL A 373 24.02 10.64 5.25
C VAL A 373 25.17 9.91 4.56
N ASP A 374 25.68 8.84 5.18
CA ASP A 374 26.57 7.89 4.50
C ASP A 374 25.75 6.95 3.62
N GLU A 375 25.69 7.28 2.33
CA GLU A 375 24.92 6.55 1.32
C GLU A 375 25.32 5.08 1.20
N ARG A 376 26.58 4.72 1.53
CA ARG A 376 27.04 3.31 1.49
C ARG A 376 26.44 2.45 2.60
N SER A 377 26.00 3.10 3.67
CA SER A 377 25.35 2.45 4.81
C SER A 377 23.83 2.39 4.67
N GLN A 378 23.25 3.09 3.69
CA GLN A 378 21.80 3.16 3.53
C GLN A 378 21.20 1.84 3.03
N ILE A 379 20.21 1.36 3.78
CA ILE A 379 19.39 0.21 3.45
C ILE A 379 18.19 0.73 2.66
N ALA A 380 18.20 0.53 1.33
CA ALA A 380 17.06 0.81 0.47
C ALA A 380 16.11 -0.39 0.38
N GLN A 381 14.81 -0.13 0.32
CA GLN A 381 13.74 -1.13 0.29
C GLN A 381 13.87 -2.19 -0.81
N SER A 382 14.50 -1.86 -1.93
CA SER A 382 14.72 -2.82 -3.01
C SER A 382 15.55 -4.04 -2.57
N ASN A 383 16.25 -3.98 -1.43
CA ASN A 383 16.87 -5.17 -0.83
C ASN A 383 15.83 -6.17 -0.32
N ALA A 384 14.76 -5.71 0.34
CA ALA A 384 13.63 -6.58 0.72
C ALA A 384 12.94 -7.18 -0.51
N TYR A 385 12.74 -6.39 -1.57
CA TYR A 385 12.17 -6.90 -2.83
C TYR A 385 13.08 -7.93 -3.50
N SER A 386 14.39 -7.74 -3.39
CA SER A 386 15.38 -8.65 -3.97
C SER A 386 15.36 -10.04 -3.35
N LEU A 387 14.85 -10.21 -2.12
CA LEU A 387 14.68 -11.53 -1.50
C LEU A 387 13.72 -12.44 -2.28
N ASN A 388 12.83 -11.87 -3.09
CA ASN A 388 11.90 -12.59 -3.97
C ASN A 388 12.40 -12.64 -5.42
N ARG A 389 13.67 -12.27 -5.65
CA ARG A 389 14.35 -12.28 -6.96
C ARG A 389 15.54 -13.25 -6.90
N PRO A 390 16.18 -13.57 -8.03
CA PRO A 390 17.33 -14.49 -8.06
C PRO A 390 18.54 -13.95 -7.26
N LEU A 391 18.69 -14.42 -6.02
CA LEU A 391 19.84 -14.19 -5.13
C LEU A 391 20.50 -15.51 -4.73
N SER A 392 21.77 -15.44 -4.33
CA SER A 392 22.41 -16.55 -3.61
C SER A 392 21.83 -16.68 -2.20
N LYS A 393 21.97 -17.87 -1.59
CA LYS A 393 21.50 -18.11 -0.21
C LYS A 393 22.21 -17.17 0.78
N GLU A 394 23.51 -16.96 0.56
CA GLU A 394 24.36 -16.08 1.37
C GLU A 394 23.89 -14.63 1.31
N GLN A 395 23.51 -14.14 0.12
CA GLN A 395 22.97 -12.79 -0.05
C GLN A 395 21.62 -12.63 0.63
N SER A 396 20.69 -13.58 0.43
CA SER A 396 19.38 -13.53 1.09
C SER A 396 19.50 -13.51 2.61
N LYS A 397 20.33 -14.39 3.15
CA LYS A 397 20.66 -14.44 4.58
C LYS A 397 21.18 -13.10 5.10
N ALA A 398 22.19 -12.54 4.44
CA ALA A 398 22.82 -11.29 4.88
C ALA A 398 21.84 -10.09 4.85
N ILE A 399 20.96 -10.03 3.85
CA ILE A 399 19.90 -9.02 3.79
C ILE A 399 18.91 -9.20 4.95
N ILE A 400 18.43 -10.42 5.19
CA ILE A 400 17.47 -10.69 6.28
C ILE A 400 18.09 -10.35 7.65
N GLU A 401 19.36 -10.74 7.89
CA GLU A 401 20.09 -10.41 9.11
C GLU A 401 20.30 -8.90 9.28
N THR A 402 20.44 -8.15 8.18
CA THR A 402 20.49 -6.69 8.21
C THR A 402 19.17 -6.10 8.73
N TYR A 403 18.03 -6.56 8.21
CA TYR A 403 16.72 -6.09 8.70
C TYR A 403 16.45 -6.55 10.15
N LEU A 404 16.85 -7.76 10.54
CA LEU A 404 16.76 -8.21 11.94
C LEU A 404 17.61 -7.35 12.87
N ASN A 405 18.81 -6.94 12.44
CA ASN A 405 19.62 -6.01 13.21
C ASN A 405 18.92 -4.65 13.35
N LEU A 406 18.34 -4.13 12.27
CA LEU A 406 17.60 -2.86 12.30
C LEU A 406 16.36 -2.93 13.20
N LYS A 407 15.61 -4.04 13.18
CA LYS A 407 14.48 -4.28 14.09
C LYS A 407 14.86 -4.15 15.56
N ASN A 408 16.08 -4.52 15.93
CA ASN A 408 16.57 -4.43 17.30
C ASN A 408 17.12 -3.03 17.67
N HIS A 409 17.23 -2.11 16.71
CA HIS A 409 17.83 -0.78 16.88
C HIS A 409 16.98 0.32 16.21
N LEU A 410 15.65 0.20 16.32
CA LEU A 410 14.73 1.16 15.72
C LEU A 410 14.88 2.57 16.34
N PRO A 411 14.77 3.64 15.54
CA PRO A 411 14.58 4.99 16.04
C PRO A 411 13.36 5.10 16.95
N GLN A 412 13.39 6.09 17.85
CA GLN A 412 12.27 6.36 18.75
C GLN A 412 10.97 6.60 17.98
N GLY A 413 9.91 5.91 18.42
CA GLY A 413 8.58 6.04 17.83
C GLY A 413 8.43 5.39 16.45
N SER A 414 9.45 4.71 15.94
CA SER A 414 9.33 3.99 14.68
C SER A 414 8.45 2.74 14.82
N PRO A 415 7.51 2.49 13.89
CA PRO A 415 6.64 1.32 13.97
C PRO A 415 7.31 0.02 13.54
N ALA A 416 8.35 0.05 12.69
CA ALA A 416 9.04 -1.13 12.17
C ALA A 416 10.33 -0.81 11.40
N GLU A 417 11.06 -1.86 11.01
CA GLU A 417 12.36 -1.86 10.31
C GLU A 417 12.28 -1.78 8.78
N TRP A 418 11.10 -1.97 8.18
CA TRP A 418 10.94 -2.05 6.73
C TRP A 418 10.79 -0.65 6.10
N TYR A 419 11.83 0.18 6.25
CA TYR A 419 11.86 1.51 5.66
C TYR A 419 11.98 1.48 4.14
N ALA A 420 11.45 2.53 3.52
CA ALA A 420 11.72 2.92 2.15
C ALA A 420 13.23 3.08 1.87
N ILE A 421 13.90 3.87 2.71
CA ILE A 421 15.35 4.00 2.79
C ILE A 421 15.75 4.37 4.22
N TYR A 422 16.82 3.78 4.74
CA TYR A 422 17.27 4.06 6.11
C TYR A 422 18.80 4.07 6.23
N PRO A 423 19.42 5.06 6.90
CA PRO A 423 18.80 6.27 7.45
C PRO A 423 18.20 7.17 6.36
N PRO A 424 17.23 8.06 6.68
CA PRO A 424 16.72 9.02 5.72
C PRO A 424 17.80 10.02 5.28
N PHE A 425 17.62 10.60 4.10
CA PHE A 425 18.39 11.74 3.65
C PHE A 425 18.02 12.99 4.47
N GLU A 426 19.02 13.81 4.79
CA GLU A 426 18.83 15.06 5.54
C GLU A 426 18.52 16.25 4.62
N ARG A 427 18.72 16.10 3.30
CA ARG A 427 18.45 17.12 2.28
C ARG A 427 18.39 16.52 0.88
N GLY A 428 17.93 17.32 -0.08
CA GLY A 428 17.91 16.99 -1.52
C GLY A 428 16.64 16.30 -2.00
N PHE A 429 15.71 16.00 -1.08
CA PHE A 429 14.40 15.42 -1.40
C PHE A 429 13.23 16.14 -0.71
N ASP A 430 13.47 17.29 -0.09
CA ASP A 430 12.48 17.99 0.74
C ASP A 430 11.18 18.34 -0.01
N LEU A 431 11.28 18.66 -1.31
CA LEU A 431 10.13 18.94 -2.19
C LEU A 431 9.21 17.73 -2.40
N HIS A 432 9.74 16.51 -2.29
CA HIS A 432 9.03 15.26 -2.61
C HIS A 432 8.75 14.41 -1.37
N GLY A 433 9.53 14.56 -0.31
CA GLY A 433 9.41 13.79 0.92
C GLY A 433 10.32 14.35 2.02
N ALA A 434 9.69 15.04 2.98
CA ALA A 434 10.37 15.43 4.21
C ALA A 434 10.94 14.19 4.94
N LYS A 435 11.96 14.41 5.76
CA LYS A 435 12.57 13.37 6.59
C LYS A 435 11.51 12.58 7.37
N TRP A 436 11.63 11.25 7.36
CA TRP A 436 10.69 10.28 7.95
C TRP A 436 9.32 10.21 7.28
N GLN A 437 9.13 10.85 6.13
CA GLN A 437 7.88 10.79 5.36
C GLN A 437 8.09 10.07 4.04
N TYR A 438 7.02 9.42 3.59
CA TYR A 438 6.91 8.77 2.30
C TYR A 438 8.14 7.91 1.99
N MET A 439 8.90 8.24 0.95
CA MET A 439 10.06 7.46 0.54
C MET A 439 11.34 7.85 1.28
N ASN A 440 11.39 9.02 1.90
CA ASN A 440 12.56 9.47 2.66
C ASN A 440 12.48 9.01 4.13
N GLY A 441 12.69 7.72 4.36
CA GLY A 441 12.65 7.12 5.70
C GLY A 441 11.27 6.82 6.23
N GLY A 442 10.20 6.89 5.45
CA GLY A 442 8.92 6.30 5.84
C GLY A 442 9.03 4.77 5.98
N VAL A 443 8.27 4.20 6.91
CA VAL A 443 8.11 2.74 7.04
C VAL A 443 7.11 2.27 5.98
N GLY A 444 7.57 1.50 4.99
CA GLY A 444 6.78 1.15 3.82
C GLY A 444 5.88 -0.07 4.06
N GLY A 445 4.57 0.11 4.08
CA GLY A 445 3.62 -1.02 4.14
C GLY A 445 3.79 -1.99 2.95
N HIS A 446 4.21 -1.46 1.80
CA HIS A 446 4.55 -2.22 0.59
C HIS A 446 5.86 -3.00 0.68
N VAL A 447 6.73 -2.67 1.64
CA VAL A 447 8.01 -3.36 1.87
C VAL A 447 7.81 -4.57 2.79
N ALA A 448 6.91 -4.45 3.78
CA ALA A 448 6.65 -5.47 4.78
C ALA A 448 6.26 -6.82 4.14
N GLY A 449 5.34 -6.82 3.18
CA GLY A 449 4.88 -8.05 2.53
C GLY A 449 5.98 -8.78 1.74
N GLU A 450 6.82 -8.02 1.02
CA GLU A 450 7.95 -8.59 0.29
C GLU A 450 9.03 -9.14 1.22
N LEU A 451 9.33 -8.42 2.31
CA LEU A 451 10.28 -8.88 3.33
C LEU A 451 9.78 -10.16 4.01
N ALA A 452 8.50 -10.22 4.37
CA ALA A 452 7.89 -11.41 4.96
C ALA A 452 7.95 -12.61 4.00
N ARG A 453 7.54 -12.41 2.75
CA ARG A 453 7.61 -13.43 1.71
C ARG A 453 9.04 -13.94 1.51
N GLY A 454 10.00 -13.04 1.42
CA GLY A 454 11.43 -13.36 1.30
C GLY A 454 11.95 -14.14 2.50
N ALA A 455 11.55 -13.77 3.73
CA ALA A 455 11.91 -14.50 4.94
C ALA A 455 11.41 -15.95 4.92
N PHE A 456 10.17 -16.19 4.48
CA PHE A 456 9.60 -17.55 4.36
C PHE A 456 10.33 -18.42 3.33
N GLU A 457 10.85 -17.84 2.25
CA GLU A 457 11.61 -18.57 1.22
C GLU A 457 13.04 -18.91 1.65
N ASN A 458 13.55 -18.27 2.70
CA ASN A 458 14.94 -18.39 3.13
C ASN A 458 15.09 -18.98 4.55
N GLY A 459 14.08 -19.65 5.10
CA GLY A 459 14.19 -20.33 6.39
C GLY A 459 14.04 -19.41 7.62
N TYR A 460 13.39 -18.26 7.46
CA TYR A 460 13.12 -17.29 8.54
C TYR A 460 11.61 -17.16 8.82
N GLU A 461 10.93 -18.28 9.02
CA GLU A 461 9.48 -18.40 9.13
C GLU A 461 8.92 -17.64 10.33
N SER A 462 9.59 -17.73 11.50
CA SER A 462 9.18 -16.94 12.67
C SER A 462 9.27 -15.44 12.40
N TYR A 463 10.25 -14.99 11.61
CA TYR A 463 10.40 -13.59 11.23
C TYR A 463 9.35 -13.17 10.19
N GLY A 464 9.11 -13.99 9.17
CA GLY A 464 8.04 -13.76 8.20
C GLY A 464 6.66 -13.64 8.85
N ALA A 465 6.35 -14.53 9.81
CA ALA A 465 5.11 -14.49 10.58
C ALA A 465 5.04 -13.25 11.49
N ASP A 466 6.14 -12.89 12.16
CA ASP A 466 6.24 -11.67 12.99
C ASP A 466 5.98 -10.40 12.17
N ILE A 467 6.54 -10.28 10.96
CA ILE A 467 6.29 -9.13 10.07
C ILE A 467 4.81 -9.01 9.73
N LEU A 468 4.17 -10.10 9.29
CA LEU A 468 2.73 -10.09 8.95
C LEU A 468 1.87 -9.76 10.16
N ASN A 469 2.20 -10.31 11.34
CA ASN A 469 1.50 -10.00 12.59
C ASN A 469 1.63 -8.52 12.94
N ARG A 470 2.85 -7.96 12.95
CA ARG A 470 3.07 -6.54 13.27
C ARG A 470 2.44 -5.60 12.25
N LEU A 471 2.45 -5.96 10.97
CA LEU A 471 1.76 -5.20 9.93
C LEU A 471 0.25 -5.18 10.17
N PHE A 472 -0.35 -6.32 10.53
CA PHE A 472 -1.76 -6.40 10.88
C PHE A 472 -2.11 -5.58 12.12
N GLU A 473 -1.28 -5.66 13.18
CA GLU A 473 -1.45 -4.82 14.38
C GLU A 473 -1.36 -3.32 14.06
N LEU A 474 -0.43 -2.94 13.18
CA LEU A 474 -0.29 -1.57 12.70
C LEU A 474 -1.52 -1.11 11.93
N GLY A 475 -2.08 -1.97 11.07
CA GLY A 475 -3.32 -1.68 10.35
C GLY A 475 -4.54 -1.56 11.26
N LYS A 476 -4.66 -2.39 12.30
CA LYS A 476 -5.74 -2.25 13.29
C LYS A 476 -5.66 -0.93 14.05
N LYS A 477 -4.44 -0.48 14.35
CA LYS A 477 -4.20 0.78 15.05
C LYS A 477 -4.62 2.00 14.21
N TYR A 478 -4.58 1.90 12.88
CA TYR A 478 -4.85 3.00 11.95
C TYR A 478 -5.89 2.59 10.90
N ASP A 479 -7.17 2.90 11.18
CA ASP A 479 -8.32 2.77 10.27
C ASP A 479 -8.66 1.36 9.76
N ASN A 480 -8.13 0.31 10.40
CA ASN A 480 -8.26 -1.10 9.96
C ASN A 480 -7.84 -1.27 8.49
N LYS A 481 -6.70 -0.67 8.13
CA LYS A 481 -6.15 -0.64 6.77
C LYS A 481 -4.62 -0.59 6.82
N ILE A 482 -3.99 -1.18 5.80
CA ILE A 482 -2.56 -1.01 5.58
C ILE A 482 -2.33 0.21 4.69
N TYR A 483 -1.55 1.17 5.18
CA TYR A 483 -1.14 2.33 4.39
C TYR A 483 0.10 2.00 3.55
N PHE A 484 0.23 2.69 2.42
CA PHE A 484 1.40 2.63 1.57
C PHE A 484 2.69 2.93 2.36
N ALA A 485 2.65 3.98 3.18
CA ALA A 485 3.74 4.39 4.05
C ALA A 485 3.21 4.88 5.40
N TYR A 486 4.00 4.64 6.45
CA TYR A 486 3.84 5.21 7.78
C TYR A 486 5.03 6.14 8.06
N THR A 487 4.84 7.13 8.92
CA THR A 487 5.94 7.98 9.36
C THR A 487 7.03 7.15 10.03
N GLY A 488 8.26 7.38 9.59
CA GLY A 488 9.44 6.60 9.95
C GLY A 488 9.83 6.65 11.41
N ALA A 489 9.78 7.84 12.00
CA ALA A 489 10.06 8.08 13.41
C ALA A 489 9.16 9.20 13.91
N ILE A 490 8.57 9.00 15.08
CA ILE A 490 7.72 10.00 15.74
C ILE A 490 8.34 10.30 17.09
N PHE A 491 8.96 11.47 17.17
CA PHE A 491 9.55 11.97 18.41
C PHE A 491 8.45 12.55 19.31
N PRO A 492 8.66 12.55 20.64
CA PRO A 492 7.77 13.25 21.56
C PRO A 492 7.58 14.72 21.13
N PRO A 493 6.38 15.30 21.37
CA PRO A 493 6.16 16.71 21.08
C PRO A 493 7.18 17.58 21.83
N PRO A 494 7.63 18.70 21.24
CA PRO A 494 8.49 19.63 21.94
C PRO A 494 7.75 20.21 23.17
N PRO A 495 8.47 20.69 24.21
CA PRO A 495 7.83 21.39 25.32
C PRO A 495 7.01 22.59 24.82
N PRO A 496 5.85 22.89 25.43
CA PRO A 496 5.02 24.04 25.06
C PRO A 496 5.84 25.33 24.94
N PRO A 497 5.48 26.24 24.01
CA PRO A 497 6.13 27.54 23.90
C PRO A 497 5.85 28.40 25.15
N ASN A 498 6.75 29.33 25.42
CA ASN A 498 6.48 30.41 26.36
C ASN A 498 5.64 31.47 25.65
N TYR A 499 4.41 31.64 26.13
CA TYR A 499 3.48 32.63 25.59
C TYR A 499 3.65 33.99 26.26
N LYS A 500 3.78 35.04 25.45
CA LYS A 500 3.79 36.45 25.88
C LYS A 500 2.63 37.20 25.20
N PRO A 501 1.45 37.29 25.84
CA PRO A 501 0.36 38.13 25.36
C PRO A 501 0.79 39.60 25.27
N LEU A 502 0.46 40.26 24.17
CA LEU A 502 0.71 41.68 23.99
C LEU A 502 -0.33 42.52 24.73
N ASN A 503 0.08 43.68 25.24
CA ASN A 503 -0.85 44.67 25.77
C ASN A 503 -1.41 45.52 24.62
N LEU A 504 -2.71 45.42 24.38
CA LEU A 504 -3.40 46.08 23.27
C LEU A 504 -4.26 47.27 23.72
N ASN A 505 -4.27 47.62 25.01
CA ASN A 505 -5.22 48.58 25.62
C ASN A 505 -5.27 49.94 24.91
N SER A 506 -4.10 50.52 24.61
CA SER A 506 -4.00 51.85 23.99
C SER A 506 -4.38 51.88 22.52
N LEU A 507 -4.48 50.71 21.87
CA LEU A 507 -4.74 50.57 20.44
C LEU A 507 -6.19 50.14 20.13
N ALA A 508 -6.92 49.61 21.13
CA ALA A 508 -8.29 49.19 20.96
C ALA A 508 -9.20 50.37 20.59
N ASN A 509 -10.08 50.16 19.61
CA ASN A 509 -10.95 51.19 19.05
C ASN A 509 -12.44 50.78 18.97
N MET A 510 -12.78 49.53 19.32
CA MET A 510 -14.14 48.98 19.23
C MET A 510 -14.53 48.22 20.50
N ASP A 511 -15.81 48.26 20.87
CA ASP A 511 -16.41 47.41 21.91
C ASP A 511 -16.76 46.04 21.32
N PHE A 512 -16.71 44.97 22.11
CA PHE A 512 -17.29 43.69 21.70
C PHE A 512 -18.72 43.48 22.20
N TRP A 513 -19.36 44.53 22.73
CA TRP A 513 -20.79 44.59 23.06
C TRP A 513 -21.56 45.48 22.08
N VAL A 514 -22.85 45.22 21.92
CA VAL A 514 -23.81 46.18 21.34
C VAL A 514 -24.71 46.66 22.47
N ASN A 515 -24.52 47.91 22.90
CA ASN A 515 -25.20 48.50 24.06
C ASN A 515 -26.07 49.70 23.68
N GLU A 516 -27.09 50.00 24.50
CA GLU A 516 -28.09 51.06 24.23
C GLU A 516 -27.53 52.49 24.34
N LYS A 517 -26.38 52.68 24.98
CA LYS A 517 -25.84 54.00 25.36
C LYS A 517 -24.64 54.43 24.52
N GLN A 518 -24.21 53.59 23.57
CA GLN A 518 -23.03 53.81 22.74
C GLN A 518 -23.45 53.80 21.28
N GLU A 519 -23.42 54.97 20.65
CA GLU A 519 -23.84 55.13 19.26
C GLU A 519 -22.72 54.77 18.25
N GLU A 520 -21.46 54.73 18.69
CA GLU A 520 -20.30 54.54 17.81
C GLU A 520 -19.40 53.36 18.23
N ASN A 521 -18.83 52.66 17.23
CA ASN A 521 -17.84 51.58 17.39
C ASN A 521 -18.27 50.43 18.32
N THR A 522 -19.55 50.07 18.30
CA THR A 522 -20.06 48.82 18.87
C THR A 522 -19.54 47.61 18.10
N TRP A 523 -19.75 46.39 18.63
CA TRP A 523 -19.29 45.16 17.99
C TRP A 523 -19.73 45.06 16.54
N MET A 524 -18.76 44.93 15.62
CA MET A 524 -18.97 44.87 14.16
C MET A 524 -19.84 46.00 13.59
N LEU A 525 -19.91 47.15 14.29
CA LEU A 525 -20.80 48.28 14.00
C LEU A 525 -22.30 47.89 13.98
N GLY A 526 -22.65 46.80 14.65
CA GLY A 526 -24.00 46.30 14.79
C GLY A 526 -24.85 47.22 15.68
N LYS A 527 -26.14 47.31 15.34
CA LYS A 527 -27.14 48.07 16.11
C LYS A 527 -28.11 47.19 16.90
N ARG A 528 -28.05 45.86 16.70
CA ARG A 528 -28.93 44.91 17.37
C ARG A 528 -28.39 44.61 18.77
N ILE A 529 -29.04 45.17 19.78
CA ILE A 529 -28.71 44.92 21.19
C ILE A 529 -28.72 43.41 21.44
N GLY A 530 -27.67 42.90 22.09
CA GLY A 530 -27.57 41.47 22.36
C GLY A 530 -26.84 40.65 21.30
N ASP A 531 -26.58 41.21 20.12
CA ASP A 531 -25.87 40.54 19.02
C ASP A 531 -24.37 40.82 19.08
N ASP A 532 -23.71 40.21 20.07
CA ASP A 532 -22.34 40.56 20.45
C ASP A 532 -21.58 39.41 21.12
N LEU A 533 -20.41 39.70 21.70
CA LEU A 533 -19.56 38.72 22.39
C LEU A 533 -19.57 38.91 23.92
N ARG A 534 -20.70 39.31 24.51
CA ARG A 534 -20.77 39.65 25.95
C ARG A 534 -20.36 38.55 26.91
N GLU A 535 -20.49 37.29 26.50
CA GLU A 535 -20.10 36.13 27.32
C GLU A 535 -18.61 35.78 27.19
N LEU A 536 -17.84 36.50 26.37
CA LEU A 536 -16.40 36.30 26.23
C LEU A 536 -15.68 36.67 27.54
N PRO A 537 -14.90 35.75 28.15
CA PRO A 537 -14.14 36.07 29.35
C PRO A 537 -13.03 37.07 29.06
N THR A 538 -12.76 37.96 30.02
CA THR A 538 -11.73 39.02 29.93
C THR A 538 -10.54 38.74 30.85
N GLY A 539 -9.46 39.50 30.71
CA GLY A 539 -8.19 39.30 31.40
C GLY A 539 -7.34 38.19 30.77
N GLU A 540 -6.43 37.62 31.56
CA GLU A 540 -5.62 36.48 31.10
C GLU A 540 -6.48 35.23 30.97
N GLN A 541 -6.56 34.70 29.75
CA GLN A 541 -7.35 33.51 29.41
C GLN A 541 -6.47 32.50 28.67
N THR A 542 -6.73 31.22 28.87
CA THR A 542 -6.16 30.15 28.04
C THR A 542 -7.25 29.56 27.16
N LEU A 543 -7.17 29.84 25.87
CA LEU A 543 -8.14 29.42 24.86
C LEU A 543 -7.42 28.56 23.81
N ALA A 544 -7.94 27.38 23.50
CA ALA A 544 -7.28 26.40 22.63
C ALA A 544 -5.80 26.14 23.01
N ASN A 545 -5.51 26.05 24.31
CA ASN A 545 -4.15 25.90 24.87
C ASN A 545 -3.18 27.07 24.59
N ILE A 546 -3.68 28.22 24.14
CA ILE A 546 -2.89 29.43 23.90
C ILE A 546 -3.28 30.48 24.94
N LYS A 547 -2.27 31.12 25.56
CA LYS A 547 -2.51 32.22 26.51
C LYS A 547 -2.83 33.50 25.74
N PHE A 548 -3.93 34.17 26.04
CA PHE A 548 -4.28 35.50 25.54
C PHE A 548 -4.58 36.44 26.71
N ASN A 549 -4.45 37.74 26.49
CA ASN A 549 -4.92 38.76 27.42
C ASN A 549 -6.03 39.55 26.72
N ILE A 550 -7.29 39.27 27.08
CA ILE A 550 -8.47 39.88 26.47
C ILE A 550 -8.82 41.14 27.27
N ILE A 551 -8.91 42.28 26.60
CA ILE A 551 -9.16 43.56 27.27
C ILE A 551 -10.53 43.52 27.94
N ASP A 552 -10.59 43.96 29.20
CA ASP A 552 -11.84 44.21 29.90
C ASP A 552 -12.44 45.55 29.45
N PRO A 553 -13.53 45.57 28.66
CA PRO A 553 -14.08 46.81 28.12
C PRO A 553 -14.57 47.75 29.23
N ALA A 554 -14.96 47.23 30.40
CA ALA A 554 -15.36 48.06 31.54
C ALA A 554 -14.19 48.88 32.11
N LYS A 555 -12.95 48.44 31.88
CA LYS A 555 -11.72 49.10 32.37
C LYS A 555 -10.99 49.91 31.29
N ASN A 556 -11.47 49.89 30.04
CA ASN A 556 -10.79 50.54 28.91
C ASN A 556 -11.76 51.39 28.06
N ASN A 557 -12.63 52.18 28.71
CA ASN A 557 -13.58 53.08 28.04
C ASN A 557 -14.42 52.37 26.95
N ARG A 558 -14.86 51.14 27.23
CA ARG A 558 -15.60 50.27 26.30
C ARG A 558 -14.84 49.88 25.02
N LYS A 559 -13.53 50.11 24.94
CA LYS A 559 -12.69 49.68 23.80
C LYS A 559 -11.91 48.43 24.17
N ALA A 560 -12.19 47.32 23.52
CA ALA A 560 -11.54 46.04 23.78
C ALA A 560 -11.06 45.30 22.52
N VAL A 561 -11.37 45.84 21.34
CA VAL A 561 -11.09 45.21 20.05
C VAL A 561 -10.29 46.18 19.17
N LEU A 562 -9.29 45.64 18.45
CA LEU A 562 -8.62 46.34 17.36
C LEU A 562 -9.39 46.03 16.08
N ALA A 563 -10.10 47.01 15.53
CA ALA A 563 -10.87 46.86 14.30
C ALA A 563 -10.32 47.73 13.17
N VAL A 564 -10.16 47.15 11.99
CA VAL A 564 -9.73 47.84 10.77
C VAL A 564 -10.75 47.64 9.64
N GLY A 565 -11.00 48.70 8.86
CA GLY A 565 -11.95 48.71 7.74
C GLY A 565 -11.84 50.00 6.92
N LYS A 566 -12.06 49.95 5.60
CA LYS A 566 -11.87 51.12 4.71
C LYS A 566 -13.03 52.12 4.67
N GLU A 567 -14.27 51.66 4.83
CA GLU A 567 -15.48 52.48 4.58
C GLU A 567 -16.30 52.80 5.84
N ASN A 568 -15.78 52.48 7.04
CA ASN A 568 -16.59 52.25 8.23
C ASN A 568 -16.23 53.15 9.45
N ASN A 569 -15.66 54.34 9.23
CA ASN A 569 -15.05 55.19 10.31
C ASN A 569 -14.00 54.46 11.17
N LEU A 570 -13.49 53.34 10.67
CA LEU A 570 -12.40 52.57 11.26
C LEU A 570 -11.08 52.94 10.55
N PRO A 571 -9.94 52.79 11.22
CA PRO A 571 -8.65 52.96 10.57
C PRO A 571 -8.45 51.87 9.50
N SER A 572 -7.79 52.23 8.40
CA SER A 572 -7.41 51.27 7.36
C SER A 572 -6.28 50.33 7.79
N SER A 573 -5.52 50.71 8.82
CA SER A 573 -4.49 49.88 9.44
C SER A 573 -4.22 50.27 10.89
N ILE A 574 -3.73 49.33 11.70
CA ILE A 574 -3.28 49.58 13.07
C ILE A 574 -1.87 49.02 13.23
N GLU A 575 -0.96 49.84 13.75
CA GLU A 575 0.42 49.43 14.06
C GLU A 575 0.53 49.04 15.55
N ILE A 576 1.01 47.83 15.80
CA ILE A 576 1.20 47.28 17.14
C ILE A 576 2.69 47.16 17.40
N PRO A 577 3.27 47.98 18.31
CA PRO A 577 4.66 47.84 18.71
C PRO A 577 4.90 46.47 19.35
N VAL A 578 5.95 45.77 18.93
CA VAL A 578 6.33 44.45 19.45
C VAL A 578 7.68 44.53 20.14
N ASN A 579 8.70 45.01 19.43
CA ASN A 579 10.08 45.14 19.90
C ASN A 579 10.62 43.87 20.58
N GLU A 580 10.35 42.70 20.02
CA GLU A 580 10.73 41.39 20.56
C GLU A 580 11.00 40.35 19.46
N HIS A 581 11.70 39.28 19.81
CA HIS A 581 11.77 38.09 18.97
C HIS A 581 10.55 37.21 19.23
N ALA A 582 10.02 36.62 18.16
CA ALA A 582 9.01 35.59 18.24
C ALA A 582 9.24 34.62 17.09
N ALA A 583 9.14 33.32 17.35
CA ALA A 583 9.16 32.32 16.30
C ALA A 583 7.76 32.11 15.69
N CYS A 584 6.70 32.39 16.45
CA CYS A 584 5.32 32.35 15.99
C CYS A 584 4.50 33.44 16.68
N VAL A 585 3.46 33.94 16.00
CA VAL A 585 2.50 34.89 16.57
C VAL A 585 1.09 34.33 16.45
N TYR A 586 0.39 34.28 17.57
CA TYR A 586 -0.98 33.78 17.67
C TYR A 586 -1.96 34.94 17.73
N PHE A 587 -3.04 34.83 16.96
CA PHE A 587 -4.11 35.82 16.89
C PHE A 587 -5.40 35.21 17.43
N LEU A 588 -6.11 35.96 18.27
CA LEU A 588 -7.51 35.72 18.62
C LEU A 588 -8.35 36.74 17.85
N HIS A 589 -9.04 36.29 16.81
CA HIS A 589 -9.60 37.20 15.82
C HIS A 589 -10.80 36.64 15.07
N THR A 590 -11.49 37.53 14.37
CA THR A 590 -12.56 37.20 13.43
C THR A 590 -12.74 38.36 12.44
N SER A 591 -13.65 38.19 11.48
CA SER A 591 -14.02 39.20 10.50
C SER A 591 -15.52 39.21 10.30
N SER A 592 -16.05 40.33 9.80
CA SER A 592 -17.37 40.33 9.15
C SER A 592 -17.36 39.39 7.92
N LYS A 593 -18.55 38.99 7.46
CA LYS A 593 -18.70 38.14 6.27
C LYS A 593 -18.09 38.85 5.04
N PRO A 594 -17.23 38.19 4.23
CA PRO A 594 -16.59 38.82 3.08
C PRO A 594 -17.62 39.06 1.96
N ALA A 595 -17.42 40.12 1.18
CA ALA A 595 -18.25 40.43 0.02
C ALA A 595 -17.84 39.64 -1.24
N SER A 596 -16.55 39.34 -1.40
CA SER A 596 -15.97 38.52 -2.49
C SER A 596 -14.55 38.02 -2.12
N GLU A 597 -14.00 37.08 -2.90
CA GLU A 597 -12.63 36.51 -2.84
C GLU A 597 -12.13 35.90 -1.50
N ASN A 598 -12.96 35.79 -0.47
CA ASN A 598 -12.63 35.25 0.86
C ASN A 598 -11.43 35.91 1.56
N ILE A 599 -10.81 36.95 0.99
CA ILE A 599 -9.75 37.73 1.64
C ILE A 599 -10.40 38.71 2.63
N VAL A 600 -10.02 38.60 3.89
CA VAL A 600 -10.66 39.29 5.02
C VAL A 600 -9.77 40.34 5.68
N GLY A 601 -8.51 40.44 5.25
CA GLY A 601 -7.55 41.42 5.76
C GLY A 601 -6.12 40.98 5.46
N GLY A 602 -5.16 41.61 6.13
CA GLY A 602 -3.77 41.22 6.04
C GLY A 602 -2.96 41.58 7.27
N ILE A 603 -1.81 40.95 7.41
CA ILE A 603 -0.86 41.18 8.50
C ILE A 603 0.51 41.46 7.89
N SER A 604 1.22 42.44 8.44
CA SER A 604 2.65 42.66 8.13
C SER A 604 3.51 42.52 9.35
N PHE A 605 4.58 41.73 9.21
CA PHE A 605 5.73 41.76 10.11
C PHE A 605 6.70 42.82 9.60
N VAL A 606 6.99 43.83 10.43
CA VAL A 606 8.02 44.85 10.14
C VAL A 606 9.15 44.66 11.15
N TYR A 607 10.35 44.39 10.66
CA TYR A 607 11.53 44.13 11.49
C TYR A 607 12.32 45.41 11.76
N GLU A 608 13.21 45.38 12.76
CA GLU A 608 14.04 46.54 13.12
C GLU A 608 14.93 47.06 11.99
N ASP A 609 15.32 46.20 11.04
CA ASP A 609 16.10 46.58 9.85
C ASP A 609 15.24 47.25 8.75
N GLY A 610 13.94 47.44 8.98
CA GLY A 610 12.98 48.01 8.04
C GLY A 610 12.42 47.02 7.01
N SER A 611 12.91 45.77 6.98
CA SER A 611 12.35 44.74 6.10
C SER A 611 10.91 44.37 6.51
N ARG A 612 10.11 43.93 5.53
CA ARG A 612 8.68 43.65 5.70
C ARG A 612 8.28 42.33 5.06
N LYS A 613 7.44 41.56 5.75
CA LYS A 613 6.78 40.35 5.21
C LYS A 613 5.27 40.49 5.38
N TYR A 614 4.51 40.21 4.33
CA TYR A 614 3.06 40.41 4.28
C TYR A 614 2.32 39.08 4.12
N GLN A 615 1.26 38.86 4.89
CA GLN A 615 0.39 37.69 4.83
C GLN A 615 -1.07 38.12 4.62
N TYR A 616 -1.71 37.64 3.56
CA TYR A 616 -3.15 37.78 3.39
C TYR A 616 -3.90 36.84 4.34
N LEU A 617 -4.97 37.34 4.95
CA LEU A 617 -5.88 36.55 5.75
C LEU A 617 -7.06 36.09 4.89
N VAL A 618 -7.40 34.82 5.01
CA VAL A 618 -8.36 34.13 4.14
C VAL A 618 -9.38 33.42 5.02
N MET A 619 -10.66 33.73 4.80
CA MET A 619 -11.81 33.09 5.45
C MET A 619 -11.80 31.59 5.19
N GLY A 620 -12.02 30.78 6.23
CA GLY A 620 -11.97 29.31 6.16
C GLY A 620 -10.56 28.71 6.20
N LYS A 621 -9.50 29.53 6.16
CA LYS A 621 -8.10 29.09 6.33
C LYS A 621 -7.50 29.62 7.62
N HIS A 622 -7.53 30.94 7.79
CA HIS A 622 -6.91 31.61 8.94
C HIS A 622 -7.93 31.96 10.03
N LEU A 623 -9.16 32.29 9.63
CA LEU A 623 -10.26 32.61 10.55
C LEU A 623 -11.61 32.28 9.92
N THR A 624 -12.68 32.28 10.72
CA THR A 624 -14.06 32.15 10.24
C THR A 624 -14.94 33.34 10.67
N TYR A 625 -16.15 33.41 10.10
CA TYR A 625 -17.16 34.38 10.48
C TYR A 625 -17.64 34.09 11.92
N TRP A 626 -17.94 35.15 12.68
CA TRP A 626 -18.18 35.05 14.11
C TRP A 626 -19.55 34.50 14.52
N TRP A 627 -20.53 34.41 13.61
CA TRP A 627 -21.76 33.62 13.83
C TRP A 627 -21.57 32.21 13.30
N PHE A 628 -22.11 31.22 14.03
CA PHE A 628 -22.08 29.81 13.63
C PHE A 628 -20.67 29.37 13.20
N SER A 629 -19.69 29.81 13.99
CA SER A 629 -18.28 29.70 13.66
C SER A 629 -17.81 28.25 13.64
N GLU A 630 -17.36 27.80 12.48
CA GLU A 630 -16.71 26.52 12.30
C GLU A 630 -15.37 26.72 11.60
N LEU A 631 -14.30 26.23 12.22
CA LEU A 631 -12.95 26.18 11.64
C LEU A 631 -12.12 25.16 12.42
N GLN A 632 -11.44 24.28 11.70
CA GLN A 632 -10.45 23.37 12.27
C GLN A 632 -9.43 22.98 11.20
N ASN A 633 -8.17 23.37 11.41
CA ASN A 633 -7.02 22.90 10.66
C ASN A 633 -5.76 22.97 11.54
N ASP A 634 -4.61 22.58 10.98
CA ASP A 634 -3.35 22.46 11.73
C ASP A 634 -2.78 23.81 12.22
N TYR A 635 -3.27 24.97 11.72
CA TYR A 635 -2.77 26.31 12.07
C TYR A 635 -3.85 27.28 12.53
N ALA A 636 -5.12 26.88 12.55
CA ALA A 636 -6.23 27.71 12.99
C ALA A 636 -7.45 26.87 13.40
N GLY A 637 -8.26 27.42 14.29
CA GLY A 637 -9.50 26.80 14.72
C GLY A 637 -10.35 27.72 15.58
N ILE A 638 -11.40 27.20 16.20
CA ILE A 638 -12.22 27.98 17.15
C ILE A 638 -11.55 28.00 18.52
N ALA A 639 -11.24 29.21 19.02
CA ALA A 639 -10.61 29.44 20.32
C ALA A 639 -11.65 29.54 21.44
N TRP A 640 -12.77 30.18 21.14
CA TRP A 640 -13.90 30.39 22.05
C TRP A 640 -15.20 30.30 21.26
N TYR A 641 -16.21 29.69 21.88
CA TYR A 641 -17.56 29.57 21.35
C TYR A 641 -18.56 29.74 22.50
N GLY A 642 -19.57 30.56 22.31
CA GLY A 642 -20.59 30.86 23.31
C GLY A 642 -21.88 31.33 22.67
N LYS A 643 -22.84 31.73 23.51
CA LYS A 643 -24.11 32.28 23.05
C LYS A 643 -24.18 33.78 23.36
N ASN A 644 -25.19 34.43 22.81
CA ASN A 644 -25.60 35.76 23.20
C ASN A 644 -27.14 35.85 23.23
N LEU A 645 -27.73 37.04 23.27
CA LEU A 645 -29.20 37.17 23.35
C LEU A 645 -29.89 36.91 22.00
N VAL A 646 -29.13 36.74 20.92
CA VAL A 646 -29.62 36.70 19.53
C VAL A 646 -29.32 35.36 18.86
N SER A 647 -28.20 34.72 19.21
CA SER A 647 -27.73 33.46 18.64
C SER A 647 -27.23 32.54 19.76
N GLU A 648 -27.53 31.25 19.62
CA GLU A 648 -26.98 30.18 20.47
C GLU A 648 -25.50 29.89 20.17
N GLY A 649 -24.94 30.48 19.10
CA GLY A 649 -23.62 30.15 18.60
C GLY A 649 -22.89 31.32 17.95
N VAL A 650 -21.94 31.87 18.69
CA VAL A 650 -20.97 32.86 18.23
C VAL A 650 -19.57 32.45 18.68
N GLY A 651 -18.55 32.73 17.88
CA GLY A 651 -17.20 32.27 18.16
C GLY A 651 -16.08 33.15 17.61
N LEU A 652 -14.88 32.88 18.13
CA LEU A 652 -13.64 33.53 17.73
C LEU A 652 -12.64 32.49 17.26
N SER A 653 -11.89 32.81 16.22
CA SER A 653 -10.82 31.95 15.74
C SER A 653 -9.51 32.22 16.49
N TRP A 654 -8.73 31.17 16.73
CA TRP A 654 -7.29 31.30 16.90
C TRP A 654 -6.61 31.04 15.57
N CYS A 655 -5.47 31.67 15.32
CA CYS A 655 -4.59 31.39 14.19
C CYS A 655 -3.14 31.52 14.62
N ALA A 656 -2.31 30.53 14.28
CA ALA A 656 -0.87 30.56 14.41
C ALA A 656 -0.25 31.03 13.09
N LEU A 657 0.52 32.11 13.13
CA LEU A 657 1.33 32.57 12.01
C LEU A 657 2.81 32.50 12.40
N ASP A 658 3.53 31.56 11.82
CA ASP A 658 4.98 31.47 12.02
C ASP A 658 5.66 32.73 11.49
N ASN A 659 6.62 33.25 12.27
CA ASN A 659 7.38 34.41 11.88
C ASN A 659 8.29 34.04 10.70
N PRO A 660 8.18 34.70 9.52
CA PRO A 660 9.01 34.37 8.37
C PRO A 660 10.51 34.63 8.59
N GLU A 661 10.89 35.46 9.57
CA GLU A 661 12.27 35.75 9.93
C GLU A 661 12.41 35.66 11.47
N PRO A 662 12.39 34.44 12.07
CA PRO A 662 12.32 34.25 13.52
C PRO A 662 13.56 34.79 14.27
N ASN A 663 14.69 34.88 13.56
CA ASN A 663 15.94 35.43 14.09
C ASN A 663 16.00 36.96 14.07
N LYS A 664 15.04 37.63 13.43
CA LYS A 664 14.95 39.09 13.41
C LYS A 664 13.96 39.56 14.47
N LYS A 665 14.34 40.61 15.19
CA LYS A 665 13.46 41.29 16.13
C LYS A 665 12.34 41.99 15.38
N ILE A 666 11.10 41.69 15.74
CA ILE A 666 9.91 42.31 15.16
C ILE A 666 9.78 43.69 15.81
N ALA A 667 9.90 44.77 15.03
CA ALA A 667 9.66 46.12 15.52
C ALA A 667 8.17 46.35 15.76
N LYS A 668 7.33 46.01 14.77
CA LYS A 668 5.88 46.13 14.86
C LYS A 668 5.15 45.11 13.97
N ILE A 669 3.91 44.83 14.36
CA ILE A 669 2.93 44.12 13.53
C ILE A 669 1.92 45.13 13.02
N VAL A 670 1.58 45.08 11.74
CA VAL A 670 0.56 45.97 11.15
C VAL A 670 -0.63 45.14 10.70
N LEU A 671 -1.82 45.45 11.24
CA LEU A 671 -3.08 44.91 10.76
C LEU A 671 -3.58 45.75 9.58
N HIS A 672 -4.01 45.11 8.50
CA HIS A 672 -4.53 45.78 7.30
C HIS A 672 -6.01 45.43 7.11
N ALA A 673 -6.81 46.45 6.84
CA ALA A 673 -8.22 46.30 6.46
C ALA A 673 -8.37 45.45 5.18
N PRO A 674 -9.50 44.74 5.03
CA PRO A 674 -9.85 44.14 3.75
C PRO A 674 -10.02 45.22 2.67
N GLU A 675 -9.80 44.83 1.42
CA GLU A 675 -10.06 45.68 0.24
C GLU A 675 -11.55 45.88 -0.03
N THR A 676 -12.39 44.97 0.47
CA THR A 676 -13.86 45.04 0.39
C THR A 676 -14.44 45.71 1.64
N LYS A 677 -15.77 45.91 1.69
CA LYS A 677 -16.49 46.57 2.81
C LYS A 677 -16.48 45.82 4.15
N GLY A 678 -15.58 44.85 4.32
CA GLY A 678 -15.48 44.05 5.53
C GLY A 678 -14.80 44.78 6.70
N ILE A 679 -14.91 44.19 7.88
CA ILE A 679 -14.24 44.61 9.11
C ILE A 679 -13.41 43.42 9.60
N TYR A 680 -12.11 43.62 9.77
CA TYR A 680 -11.23 42.66 10.43
C TYR A 680 -10.98 43.08 11.87
N THR A 681 -11.12 42.14 12.80
CA THR A 681 -11.05 42.40 14.24
C THR A 681 -10.06 41.49 14.95
N VAL A 682 -9.26 42.04 15.86
CA VAL A 682 -8.33 41.29 16.71
C VAL A 682 -8.61 41.61 18.17
N LEU A 683 -8.81 40.57 18.99
CA LEU A 683 -9.11 40.67 20.42
C LEU A 683 -7.92 40.26 21.28
N GLY A 684 -6.94 39.57 20.71
CA GLY A 684 -5.71 39.19 21.40
C GLY A 684 -4.59 38.85 20.42
N ILE A 685 -3.37 39.18 20.80
CA ILE A 685 -2.14 38.80 20.08
C ILE A 685 -1.16 38.26 21.10
N THR A 686 -0.56 37.11 20.81
CA THR A 686 0.40 36.45 21.71
C THR A 686 1.62 36.04 20.93
N LEU A 687 2.80 36.44 21.42
CA LEU A 687 4.08 35.96 20.90
C LEU A 687 4.42 34.60 21.49
N ALA A 688 5.05 33.75 20.70
CA ALA A 688 5.64 32.50 21.14
C ALA A 688 7.13 32.45 20.77
N ASP A 689 7.94 31.92 21.68
CA ASP A 689 9.39 31.73 21.49
C ASP A 689 9.72 30.53 20.59
N LYS A 690 8.74 29.72 20.21
CA LYS A 690 8.89 28.56 19.32
C LYS A 690 7.86 28.58 18.17
N PRO A 691 8.18 27.94 17.03
CA PRO A 691 7.21 27.74 15.95
C PRO A 691 5.97 26.98 16.43
N HIS A 692 4.86 27.09 15.69
CA HIS A 692 3.70 26.27 15.96
C HIS A 692 4.01 24.78 15.76
N TYR A 693 3.74 23.96 16.77
CA TYR A 693 3.94 22.53 16.66
C TYR A 693 2.69 21.85 16.12
N VAL A 694 2.81 21.24 14.94
CA VAL A 694 1.79 20.37 14.37
C VAL A 694 2.13 18.92 14.71
N PRO A 695 1.26 18.18 15.42
CA PRO A 695 1.47 16.77 15.71
C PRO A 695 1.71 15.96 14.43
N VAL A 696 2.77 15.15 14.44
CA VAL A 696 3.10 14.31 13.29
C VAL A 696 2.08 13.18 13.19
N LYS A 697 1.40 13.09 12.04
CA LYS A 697 0.45 12.01 11.75
C LYS A 697 1.22 10.70 11.58
N ALA A 698 0.66 9.60 12.08
CA ALA A 698 1.33 8.30 11.98
C ALA A 698 1.25 7.67 10.58
N PRO A 699 0.10 7.68 9.87
CA PRO A 699 0.10 7.44 8.44
C PRO A 699 0.83 8.56 7.70
N SER A 700 1.75 8.18 6.82
CA SER A 700 2.39 9.09 5.88
C SER A 700 1.56 9.16 4.60
N PHE A 701 1.74 10.23 3.82
CA PHE A 701 1.29 10.27 2.43
C PHE A 701 2.14 9.34 1.54
N GLY A 702 1.66 9.05 0.33
CA GLY A 702 2.43 8.31 -0.67
C GLY A 702 1.61 7.64 -1.77
N GLY A 703 2.18 6.57 -2.33
CA GLY A 703 1.60 5.73 -3.38
C GLY A 703 0.32 5.00 -2.96
N PRO A 704 -0.21 4.14 -3.82
CA PRO A 704 -1.54 3.59 -3.63
C PRO A 704 -1.54 2.47 -2.58
N ASP A 705 -2.46 2.55 -1.61
CA ASP A 705 -2.53 1.61 -0.49
C ASP A 705 -2.83 0.16 -0.92
N ASN A 706 -3.45 -0.03 -2.09
CA ASN A 706 -3.71 -1.34 -2.67
C ASN A 706 -2.41 -2.10 -3.04
N TRP A 707 -1.31 -1.39 -3.35
CA TRP A 707 0.01 -1.99 -3.48
C TRP A 707 0.45 -2.59 -2.15
N ALA A 708 0.39 -1.82 -1.05
CA ALA A 708 0.78 -2.33 0.27
C ALA A 708 -0.06 -3.55 0.68
N ALA A 709 -1.36 -3.50 0.47
CA ALA A 709 -2.25 -4.64 0.69
C ALA A 709 -1.90 -5.85 -0.21
N ALA A 710 -1.50 -5.63 -1.47
CA ALA A 710 -1.14 -6.69 -2.41
C ALA A 710 0.13 -7.43 -2.05
N THR A 711 1.17 -6.70 -1.64
CA THR A 711 2.41 -7.33 -1.17
C THR A 711 2.18 -8.09 0.15
N ALA A 712 1.38 -7.53 1.07
CA ALA A 712 0.98 -8.21 2.30
C ALA A 712 0.19 -9.50 2.02
N MET A 713 -0.75 -9.44 1.07
CA MET A 713 -1.51 -10.60 0.63
C MET A 713 -0.61 -11.67 -0.02
N ALA A 714 0.36 -11.28 -0.84
CA ALA A 714 1.34 -12.21 -1.39
C ALA A 714 2.21 -12.86 -0.30
N GLY A 715 2.63 -12.10 0.71
CA GLY A 715 3.33 -12.64 1.88
C GLY A 715 2.47 -13.62 2.68
N LEU A 716 1.16 -13.36 2.79
CA LEU A 716 0.21 -14.25 3.47
C LEU A 716 -0.08 -15.53 2.65
N ILE A 717 -0.29 -15.42 1.33
CA ILE A 717 -0.65 -16.55 0.46
C ILE A 717 0.58 -17.38 0.06
N GLU A 718 1.58 -16.77 -0.56
CA GLU A 718 2.74 -17.48 -1.09
C GLU A 718 3.76 -17.80 0.02
N GLY A 719 3.86 -16.91 1.01
CA GLY A 719 4.70 -17.09 2.19
C GLY A 719 4.04 -17.96 3.25
N LEU A 720 3.08 -17.44 4.02
CA LEU A 720 2.58 -18.16 5.20
C LEU A 720 1.73 -19.39 4.86
N ALA A 721 0.70 -19.21 4.02
CA ALA A 721 -0.14 -20.30 3.55
C ALA A 721 0.61 -21.25 2.60
N GLY A 722 1.65 -20.74 1.94
CA GLY A 722 2.63 -21.52 1.20
C GLY A 722 2.13 -22.09 -0.11
N VAL A 723 1.28 -21.38 -0.85
CA VAL A 723 0.72 -21.86 -2.12
C VAL A 723 1.27 -21.06 -3.29
N LYS A 724 1.98 -21.73 -4.20
CA LYS A 724 2.49 -21.13 -5.44
C LYS A 724 2.73 -22.17 -6.52
N ASP A 725 2.63 -21.78 -7.79
CA ASP A 725 3.10 -22.60 -8.90
C ASP A 725 4.59 -22.95 -8.75
N VAL A 726 4.97 -24.14 -9.18
CA VAL A 726 6.39 -24.47 -9.34
C VAL A 726 6.99 -23.76 -10.56
N PRO A 727 8.33 -23.67 -10.68
CA PRO A 727 8.95 -23.22 -11.92
C PRO A 727 8.49 -24.06 -13.12
N ASN A 728 8.26 -23.41 -14.25
CA ASN A 728 7.74 -23.95 -15.52
C ASN A 728 6.28 -24.43 -15.51
N ALA A 729 5.53 -24.20 -14.42
CA ALA A 729 4.09 -24.50 -14.34
C ALA A 729 3.24 -23.21 -14.28
N CYS A 730 1.96 -23.31 -14.57
CA CYS A 730 1.00 -22.20 -14.48
C CYS A 730 -0.39 -22.73 -14.13
N ALA A 731 -1.32 -21.82 -13.83
CA ALA A 731 -2.72 -22.10 -13.53
C ALA A 731 -2.92 -23.14 -12.40
N PHE A 732 -1.95 -23.24 -11.48
CA PHE A 732 -1.90 -24.29 -10.46
C PHE A 732 -1.97 -25.72 -11.00
N HIS A 733 -1.46 -25.96 -12.22
CA HIS A 733 -1.35 -27.30 -12.76
C HIS A 733 -0.36 -28.16 -11.96
N GLU A 734 0.77 -27.58 -11.55
CA GLU A 734 1.73 -28.18 -10.63
C GLU A 734 2.13 -27.15 -9.56
N VAL A 735 1.97 -27.53 -8.29
CA VAL A 735 2.00 -26.57 -7.16
C VAL A 735 3.00 -26.99 -6.12
N ARG A 736 3.71 -26.01 -5.54
CA ARG A 736 4.38 -26.17 -4.25
C ARG A 736 3.41 -25.81 -3.13
N LEU A 737 3.22 -26.74 -2.20
CA LEU A 737 2.40 -26.55 -1.00
C LEU A 737 3.32 -26.61 0.23
N ALA A 738 3.50 -25.47 0.88
CA ALA A 738 4.44 -25.28 1.99
C ALA A 738 3.79 -24.53 3.17
N PRO A 739 2.77 -25.09 3.83
CA PRO A 739 2.11 -24.44 4.97
C PRO A 739 3.10 -24.25 6.13
N ARG A 740 3.16 -23.03 6.67
CA ARG A 740 4.12 -22.64 7.74
C ARG A 740 3.42 -22.23 9.03
N TRP A 741 2.21 -22.74 9.28
CA TRP A 741 1.37 -22.41 10.43
C TRP A 741 1.98 -22.79 11.80
N ASN A 742 2.97 -23.68 11.86
CA ASN A 742 3.64 -24.06 13.12
C ASN A 742 4.28 -22.88 13.88
N GLU A 743 4.64 -21.82 13.16
CA GLU A 743 5.28 -20.61 13.72
C GLU A 743 4.25 -19.49 13.98
N THR A 744 2.97 -19.85 14.09
CA THR A 744 1.85 -18.91 14.21
C THR A 744 1.03 -19.10 15.48
N LEU A 745 0.05 -18.21 15.69
CA LEU A 745 -0.90 -18.28 16.81
C LEU A 745 -1.99 -19.35 16.62
N SER A 746 -2.11 -19.95 15.43
CA SER A 746 -3.17 -20.91 15.12
C SER A 746 -2.65 -22.33 14.91
N ASP A 747 -3.33 -23.27 15.55
CA ASP A 747 -3.13 -24.72 15.35
C ASP A 747 -4.10 -25.30 14.30
N SER A 748 -5.05 -24.51 13.79
CA SER A 748 -6.06 -24.99 12.85
C SER A 748 -6.43 -23.91 11.84
N VAL A 749 -6.26 -24.18 10.55
CA VAL A 749 -6.55 -23.20 9.49
C VAL A 749 -7.18 -23.88 8.28
N ASN A 750 -8.22 -23.28 7.72
CA ASN A 750 -8.70 -23.57 6.38
C ASN A 750 -8.12 -22.54 5.41
N ALA A 751 -7.45 -22.99 4.36
CA ALA A 751 -6.94 -22.13 3.31
C ALA A 751 -7.48 -22.62 1.96
N CYS A 752 -7.93 -21.70 1.12
CA CYS A 752 -8.20 -21.92 -0.28
C CYS A 752 -7.52 -20.80 -1.06
N VAL A 753 -6.79 -21.13 -2.11
CA VAL A 753 -6.10 -20.18 -2.97
C VAL A 753 -6.51 -20.51 -4.39
N HIS A 754 -7.09 -19.53 -5.08
CA HIS A 754 -7.74 -19.68 -6.37
C HIS A 754 -7.25 -18.59 -7.33
N TYR A 755 -7.02 -18.95 -8.58
CA TYR A 755 -6.82 -18.02 -9.69
C TYR A 755 -8.11 -17.89 -10.51
N PRO A 756 -8.85 -16.79 -10.39
CA PRO A 756 -10.07 -16.59 -11.17
C PRO A 756 -9.84 -16.57 -12.68
N ALA A 757 -8.62 -16.24 -13.14
CA ALA A 757 -8.27 -16.21 -14.55
C ALA A 757 -8.24 -17.60 -15.23
N SER A 758 -7.99 -18.67 -14.47
CA SER A 758 -7.88 -20.04 -15.00
C SER A 758 -8.80 -21.06 -14.31
N ASN A 759 -9.45 -20.67 -13.21
CA ASN A 759 -10.12 -21.56 -12.26
C ASN A 759 -9.20 -22.59 -11.57
N GLY A 760 -7.88 -22.41 -11.66
CA GLY A 760 -6.92 -23.21 -10.92
C GLY A 760 -7.00 -22.92 -9.41
N TYR A 761 -6.96 -23.95 -8.56
CA TYR A 761 -6.97 -23.75 -7.11
C TYR A 761 -6.25 -24.87 -6.32
N ILE A 762 -5.86 -24.51 -5.10
CA ILE A 762 -5.49 -25.44 -4.03
C ILE A 762 -6.25 -25.05 -2.76
N ALA A 763 -6.86 -26.03 -2.11
CA ALA A 763 -7.48 -25.90 -0.80
C ALA A 763 -6.87 -26.89 0.19
N TYR A 764 -6.67 -26.46 1.43
CA TYR A 764 -6.31 -27.35 2.51
C TYR A 764 -6.93 -26.97 3.85
N THR A 765 -7.22 -27.98 4.68
CA THR A 765 -7.43 -27.82 6.12
C THR A 765 -6.17 -28.30 6.82
N TYR A 766 -5.55 -27.44 7.61
CA TYR A 766 -4.36 -27.72 8.40
C TYR A 766 -4.74 -27.86 9.88
N LEU A 767 -4.20 -28.89 10.55
CA LEU A 767 -4.39 -29.12 11.98
C LEU A 767 -3.09 -29.60 12.64
N HIS A 768 -2.60 -28.83 13.61
CA HIS A 768 -1.44 -29.16 14.44
C HIS A 768 -1.89 -29.75 15.79
N LYS A 769 -1.77 -31.06 15.95
CA LYS A 769 -2.02 -31.74 17.22
C LYS A 769 -0.72 -31.82 18.03
N LYS A 770 -0.31 -30.69 18.64
CA LYS A 770 0.93 -30.57 19.42
C LYS A 770 1.13 -31.69 20.44
N ALA A 771 0.12 -32.01 21.25
CA ALA A 771 0.19 -33.07 22.27
C ALA A 771 0.42 -34.47 21.69
N GLN A 772 0.00 -34.71 20.45
CA GLN A 772 0.19 -36.00 19.75
C GLN A 772 1.43 -35.99 18.84
N LYS A 773 2.15 -34.86 18.77
CA LYS A 773 3.23 -34.61 17.81
C LYS A 773 2.86 -34.97 16.37
N LYS A 774 1.69 -34.49 15.93
CA LYS A 774 1.14 -34.77 14.61
C LYS A 774 0.69 -33.52 13.88
N LEU A 775 0.96 -33.47 12.59
CA LEU A 775 0.33 -32.57 11.63
C LEU A 775 -0.66 -33.38 10.80
N ILE A 776 -1.88 -32.85 10.65
CA ILE A 776 -2.92 -33.46 9.82
C ILE A 776 -3.35 -32.41 8.81
N VAL A 777 -3.27 -32.74 7.52
CA VAL A 777 -3.61 -31.82 6.44
C VAL A 777 -4.51 -32.50 5.43
N HIS A 778 -5.72 -31.96 5.24
CA HIS A 778 -6.62 -32.39 4.18
C HIS A 778 -6.39 -31.48 2.97
N ILE A 779 -6.23 -32.03 1.78
CA ILE A 779 -5.84 -31.29 0.58
C ILE A 779 -6.79 -31.64 -0.55
N ALA A 780 -7.29 -30.63 -1.27
CA ALA A 780 -8.01 -30.77 -2.54
C ALA A 780 -7.50 -29.71 -3.51
N GLY A 781 -7.60 -29.98 -4.80
CA GLY A 781 -7.09 -29.06 -5.81
C GLY A 781 -7.41 -29.47 -7.22
N SER A 782 -7.24 -28.52 -8.14
CA SER A 782 -7.28 -28.76 -9.59
C SER A 782 -5.93 -29.20 -10.15
N SER A 783 -4.87 -29.23 -9.32
CA SER A 783 -3.52 -29.60 -9.73
C SER A 783 -3.42 -31.06 -10.15
N GLU A 784 -2.53 -31.34 -11.10
CA GLU A 784 -2.12 -32.70 -11.41
C GLU A 784 -1.11 -33.24 -10.39
N LYS A 785 -0.27 -32.35 -9.88
CA LYS A 785 0.83 -32.73 -8.99
C LYS A 785 1.09 -31.65 -7.94
N ILE A 786 1.33 -32.10 -6.71
CA ILE A 786 1.55 -31.22 -5.54
C ILE A 786 2.86 -31.61 -4.88
N HIS A 787 3.80 -30.68 -4.85
CA HIS A 787 5.07 -30.81 -4.13
C HIS A 787 4.90 -30.28 -2.72
N CYS A 788 4.79 -31.20 -1.78
CA CYS A 788 4.64 -30.88 -0.37
C CYS A 788 6.01 -30.56 0.23
N HIS A 789 6.11 -29.43 0.91
CA HIS A 789 7.29 -28.95 1.62
C HIS A 789 6.84 -28.43 3.00
N PHE A 790 6.54 -29.34 3.91
CA PHE A 790 5.81 -29.00 5.14
C PHE A 790 6.79 -28.70 6.26
N LEU A 791 6.67 -27.51 6.87
CA LEU A 791 7.51 -27.10 7.98
C LEU A 791 7.30 -28.06 9.16
N LEU A 792 8.38 -28.49 9.81
CA LEU A 792 8.33 -29.19 11.09
C LEU A 792 8.38 -28.17 12.23
N PRO A 793 7.72 -28.44 13.38
CA PRO A 793 7.77 -27.53 14.51
C PRO A 793 9.19 -27.29 15.02
N LYS A 794 9.45 -26.09 15.55
CA LYS A 794 10.74 -25.73 16.13
C LYS A 794 11.28 -26.78 17.11
N GLY A 795 12.55 -27.13 16.95
CA GLY A 795 13.25 -28.13 17.77
C GLY A 795 13.05 -29.59 17.32
N VAL A 796 12.25 -29.84 16.29
CA VAL A 796 12.07 -31.16 15.69
C VAL A 796 13.08 -31.37 14.57
N SER A 797 13.95 -32.37 14.71
CA SER A 797 15.04 -32.61 13.74
C SER A 797 14.65 -33.46 12.52
N LYS A 798 13.55 -34.23 12.61
CA LYS A 798 13.05 -35.07 11.50
C LYS A 798 11.60 -35.50 11.74
N ALA A 799 10.89 -35.82 10.65
CA ALA A 799 9.63 -36.57 10.73
C ALA A 799 9.91 -38.06 10.99
N GLN A 800 8.99 -38.72 11.70
CA GLN A 800 9.01 -40.17 11.96
C GLN A 800 8.29 -40.94 10.86
N THR A 801 7.09 -40.49 10.49
CA THR A 801 6.25 -41.14 9.47
C THR A 801 5.43 -40.10 8.72
N VAL A 802 5.16 -40.39 7.43
CA VAL A 802 4.18 -39.68 6.61
C VAL A 802 3.18 -40.70 6.10
N LEU A 803 1.90 -40.47 6.36
CA LEU A 803 0.79 -41.26 5.84
C LEU A 803 -0.04 -40.42 4.88
N VAL A 804 -0.40 -40.99 3.72
CA VAL A 804 -1.33 -40.41 2.76
C VAL A 804 -2.51 -41.35 2.62
N ASN A 805 -3.71 -40.88 2.99
CA ASN A 805 -4.92 -41.70 3.05
C ASN A 805 -4.72 -42.99 3.85
N GLY A 806 -3.97 -42.91 4.96
CA GLY A 806 -3.65 -44.02 5.86
C GLY A 806 -2.53 -44.96 5.37
N LYS A 807 -1.93 -44.72 4.20
CA LYS A 807 -0.83 -45.52 3.64
C LYS A 807 0.51 -44.83 3.83
N VAL A 808 1.55 -45.59 4.13
CA VAL A 808 2.92 -45.05 4.27
C VAL A 808 3.37 -44.42 2.94
N GLN A 809 3.86 -43.19 3.01
CA GLN A 809 4.40 -42.42 1.90
C GLN A 809 5.90 -42.19 2.13
N SER A 810 6.71 -42.46 1.12
CA SER A 810 8.13 -42.11 1.15
C SER A 810 8.31 -40.60 1.14
N PHE A 811 9.24 -40.11 1.96
CA PHE A 811 9.54 -38.69 2.11
C PHE A 811 11.04 -38.46 2.30
N SER A 812 11.47 -37.23 2.11
CA SER A 812 12.80 -36.74 2.50
C SER A 812 12.68 -35.59 3.49
N THR A 813 13.80 -35.23 4.12
CA THR A 813 13.90 -34.05 4.98
C THR A 813 14.87 -33.06 4.33
N SER A 814 14.47 -31.80 4.26
CA SER A 814 15.34 -30.71 3.84
C SER A 814 15.48 -29.68 4.95
N GLN A 815 16.60 -28.95 4.93
CA GLN A 815 16.87 -27.85 5.85
C GLN A 815 17.17 -26.59 5.04
N VAL A 816 16.48 -25.49 5.39
CA VAL A 816 16.72 -24.15 4.86
C VAL A 816 17.05 -23.27 6.05
N GLU A 817 18.29 -22.83 6.15
CA GLU A 817 18.84 -22.16 7.33
C GLU A 817 18.49 -22.91 8.64
N GLN A 818 17.64 -22.34 9.48
CA GLN A 818 17.24 -22.89 10.79
C GLN A 818 16.01 -23.80 10.72
N SER A 819 15.37 -23.92 9.56
CA SER A 819 14.05 -24.55 9.42
C SER A 819 14.12 -25.86 8.68
N ILE A 820 13.39 -26.84 9.22
CA ILE A 820 13.40 -28.22 8.77
C ILE A 820 12.05 -28.54 8.17
N TYR A 821 12.07 -29.18 7.02
CA TYR A 821 10.90 -29.48 6.22
C TYR A 821 10.82 -30.96 5.91
N VAL A 822 9.60 -31.47 5.75
CA VAL A 822 9.34 -32.78 5.19
C VAL A 822 8.85 -32.64 3.74
N ASP A 823 9.47 -33.38 2.84
CA ASP A 823 9.28 -33.26 1.39
C ASP A 823 8.75 -34.55 0.80
N PHE A 824 7.69 -34.45 0.01
CA PHE A 824 7.11 -35.56 -0.76
C PHE A 824 6.19 -35.02 -1.86
N THR A 825 5.79 -35.87 -2.79
CA THR A 825 4.92 -35.49 -3.90
C THR A 825 3.61 -36.24 -3.85
N LEU A 826 2.51 -35.53 -4.08
CA LEU A 826 1.17 -36.09 -4.24
C LEU A 826 0.72 -35.97 -5.70
N GLN A 827 0.03 -37.00 -6.17
CA GLN A 827 -0.79 -36.93 -7.39
C GLN A 827 -2.13 -36.28 -7.03
N GLY A 828 -2.60 -35.35 -7.85
CA GLY A 828 -3.82 -34.59 -7.58
C GLY A 828 -5.12 -35.28 -7.98
N ASN A 829 -6.15 -34.48 -8.28
CA ASN A 829 -7.55 -34.84 -8.57
C ASN A 829 -8.37 -35.33 -7.37
N GLU A 830 -7.92 -36.34 -6.64
CA GLU A 830 -8.61 -36.81 -5.44
C GLU A 830 -8.17 -36.06 -4.18
N ALA A 831 -9.10 -35.92 -3.23
CA ALA A 831 -8.77 -35.35 -1.93
C ALA A 831 -7.77 -36.26 -1.19
N LYS A 832 -6.78 -35.65 -0.53
CA LYS A 832 -5.73 -36.35 0.23
C LYS A 832 -5.82 -35.97 1.69
N ILE A 833 -5.65 -36.95 2.56
CA ILE A 833 -5.44 -36.76 4.00
C ILE A 833 -3.98 -37.13 4.27
N VAL A 834 -3.18 -36.13 4.63
CA VAL A 834 -1.77 -36.28 5.00
C VAL A 834 -1.66 -36.25 6.52
N GLU A 835 -1.00 -37.25 7.10
CA GLU A 835 -0.61 -37.26 8.51
C GLU A 835 0.91 -37.35 8.64
N ILE A 836 1.52 -36.39 9.32
CA ILE A 836 2.97 -36.36 9.60
C ILE A 836 3.16 -36.50 11.11
N SER A 837 3.83 -37.57 11.55
CA SER A 837 4.22 -37.74 12.96
C SER A 837 5.69 -37.37 13.14
N TYR A 838 6.04 -36.73 14.26
CA TYR A 838 7.41 -36.25 14.50
C TYR A 838 7.92 -36.44 15.94
#